data_AF-A0A958B7B3-F1
#
_entry.id   AF-A0A958B7B3-F1
#
_cell.length_a   1.000
_cell.length_b   1.000
_cell.length_c   1.000
_cell.angle_alpha   90.00
_cell.angle_beta   90.00
_cell.angle_gamma   90.00
#
_symmetry.space_group_name_H-M   'P 1'
#
loop_
_entity.id
_entity.type
_entity.pdbx_description
1 polymer ?
#
loop_
_entity_poly.entity_id
_entity_poly.type
_entity_poly.pdbx_seq_one_letter_code
_entity_poly.pdbx_strand_id
1 'polypeptide(L)'
;MMPEVVMNEHHQAFLASNRPHILMITNHGIHQWEVIPGLPDTGGQNVFVNQFTATVVDLGFKVTIVNRGGYPHPLTNELRSGLDYHDAYQRILYIEDAKKAFVRKEDMHEQLPQLFEYLKDFLADEGTAIDLIISHYWDAAALGIMLNKALPKPVKHVWVPHSVGTLKKRNMPSETWQKLRIDERIAAEKALIPDLDGIAATSPVIRQALKDDYEYDSNLFLPPCIQTERYHPRAVEAEHEIWSFLSKATGLPINEIRNCKIVFEVSRTDKTKQKDVLIKAFAKVHQKIPNTLLVVSIDDTEVELAGMLKSLIKENGIESHTAAIGYEWDRLPYIHAISSVYCSPSIMEGFGMAIQEGAATAVPGVGSHLIPFLTDYLLGDETEQLTPEGASQPIVVGEGGIMAQGGDVDGFAYALEMLLTDDNLRRKMGQQAYEITIPYFTWKHMTMRLLQTIEYDLGPKQQQISRESLNKILESETIDEVSVSQLFETVRNDTELAKFRPDALYQVDPRDGAVILYNSARARRPHDYPEPPAESKTATACPICDGKTTGVIDVADLSEGFTFINKNLFPVLYPPTNGTDIGEAIPNATAPRTEGEAPYGLHFLQWTSSLHDNDWQNMPLEDRVVAMQRLAALEKKLLHDSAEFMPPSPSSNSQNKDHGFVSIFKNYGLMVGGSLSHGHQQICFSSVMPRRLQNNWRFFQERGEVFSQYLLRENPDNLVIKDYGEAVLVVPYFMKRPYYTMLLLKDTSKQYLHQLSDAELEAVTNGWHDAIRAMLVIMPKIGRAAAYNVITSNGPGAGLYFEFLPYTQETGGLEQLGLWVCQGNPNDVANHFRQLLN
;
A
#
# COMPACT_ATOMS: atom_id res chain seq x y z
N MET A 1 24.63 -25.68 -34.17
CA MET A 1 25.63 -24.74 -33.63
C MET A 1 24.94 -23.40 -33.57
N MET A 2 24.34 -23.08 -32.41
CA MET A 2 23.72 -21.78 -32.19
C MET A 2 24.80 -20.69 -32.24
N PRO A 3 24.49 -19.46 -32.69
CA PRO A 3 25.44 -18.36 -32.64
C PRO A 3 25.92 -18.17 -31.19
N GLU A 4 27.22 -17.95 -31.00
CA GLU A 4 27.80 -17.59 -29.70
C GLU A 4 27.01 -16.40 -29.14
N VAL A 5 26.13 -16.65 -28.17
CA VAL A 5 25.54 -15.61 -27.36
C VAL A 5 26.72 -14.98 -26.62
N VAL A 6 27.15 -13.79 -27.04
CA VAL A 6 28.01 -12.94 -26.22
C VAL A 6 27.30 -12.84 -24.88
N MET A 7 27.81 -13.56 -23.87
CA MET A 7 27.11 -13.69 -22.59
C MET A 7 27.11 -12.31 -21.92
N ASN A 8 26.01 -11.60 -22.13
CA ASN A 8 25.70 -10.33 -21.49
C ASN A 8 25.71 -10.56 -19.96
N GLU A 9 26.24 -9.62 -19.20
CA GLU A 9 26.23 -9.63 -17.73
C GLU A 9 24.82 -9.92 -17.18
N HIS A 10 23.77 -9.40 -17.84
CA HIS A 10 22.38 -9.69 -17.50
C HIS A 10 21.98 -11.16 -17.69
N HIS A 11 22.49 -11.84 -18.72
CA HIS A 11 22.20 -13.26 -18.95
C HIS A 11 22.83 -14.13 -17.86
N GLN A 12 24.08 -13.85 -17.49
CA GLN A 12 24.74 -14.52 -16.37
C GLN A 12 24.02 -14.27 -15.04
N ALA A 13 23.64 -13.02 -14.77
CA ALA A 13 22.90 -12.68 -13.56
C ALA A 13 21.52 -13.36 -13.50
N PHE A 14 20.82 -13.47 -14.63
CA PHE A 14 19.53 -14.16 -14.72
C PHE A 14 19.64 -15.65 -14.42
N LEU A 15 20.66 -16.32 -14.96
CA LEU A 15 20.92 -17.74 -14.72
C LEU A 15 21.42 -18.01 -13.30
N ALA A 16 22.28 -17.13 -12.76
CA ALA A 16 22.79 -17.24 -11.39
C ALA A 16 21.74 -16.92 -10.30
N SER A 17 20.62 -16.29 -10.67
CA SER A 17 19.55 -15.94 -9.74
C SER A 17 18.78 -17.17 -9.25
N ASN A 18 18.70 -17.31 -7.93
CA ASN A 18 17.90 -18.34 -7.25
C ASN A 18 16.41 -17.96 -7.10
N ARG A 19 15.98 -16.83 -7.69
CA ARG A 19 14.57 -16.42 -7.67
C ARG A 19 13.71 -17.44 -8.43
N PRO A 20 12.49 -17.76 -7.95
CA PRO A 20 11.57 -18.60 -8.71
C PRO A 20 11.27 -17.99 -10.08
N HIS A 21 11.14 -18.84 -11.10
CA HIS A 21 11.02 -18.44 -12.48
C HIS A 21 9.58 -18.54 -12.98
N ILE A 22 9.00 -17.40 -13.35
CA ILE A 22 7.73 -17.34 -14.07
C ILE A 22 8.01 -17.27 -15.57
N LEU A 23 7.43 -18.22 -16.32
CA LEU A 23 7.33 -18.12 -17.77
C LEU A 23 6.03 -17.41 -18.14
N MET A 24 6.15 -16.17 -18.61
CA MET A 24 5.01 -15.42 -19.13
C MET A 24 4.93 -15.58 -20.64
N ILE A 25 3.82 -16.08 -21.18
CA ILE A 25 3.67 -16.29 -22.63
C ILE A 25 2.72 -15.23 -23.19
N THR A 26 3.19 -14.40 -24.12
CA THR A 26 2.41 -13.41 -24.87
C THR A 26 2.72 -13.56 -26.36
N ASN A 27 2.29 -14.69 -26.92
CA ASN A 27 2.81 -15.21 -28.17
C ASN A 27 2.51 -14.33 -29.41
N HIS A 28 1.26 -13.92 -29.63
CA HIS A 28 0.90 -13.03 -30.73
C HIS A 28 1.33 -11.56 -30.52
N GLY A 29 1.19 -10.76 -31.58
CA GLY A 29 1.50 -9.34 -31.54
C GLY A 29 3.00 -9.06 -31.41
N ILE A 30 3.35 -7.83 -31.08
CA ILE A 30 4.72 -7.35 -31.04
C ILE A 30 5.02 -6.90 -29.62
N HIS A 31 5.48 -7.84 -28.80
CA HIS A 31 5.84 -7.55 -27.43
C HIS A 31 7.26 -7.01 -27.32
N GLN A 32 7.42 -5.93 -26.55
CA GLN A 32 8.66 -5.21 -26.31
C GLN A 32 8.49 -4.35 -25.05
N TRP A 33 9.61 -3.93 -24.44
CA TRP A 33 9.60 -3.15 -23.20
C TRP A 33 8.91 -1.79 -23.38
N GLU A 34 9.27 -1.07 -24.44
CA GLU A 34 8.63 0.19 -24.83
C GLU A 34 7.49 -0.09 -25.81
N VAL A 35 6.28 -0.36 -25.30
CA VAL A 35 5.12 -0.68 -26.14
C VAL A 35 4.76 0.51 -27.02
N ILE A 36 4.82 0.31 -28.35
CA ILE A 36 4.41 1.32 -29.34
C ILE A 36 2.92 1.09 -29.69
N PRO A 37 2.02 2.03 -29.38
CA PRO A 37 0.61 1.94 -29.77
C PRO A 37 0.42 1.92 -31.29
N GLY A 38 -0.58 1.17 -31.76
CA GLY A 38 -0.96 1.13 -33.18
C GLY A 38 -0.25 0.05 -34.02
N LEU A 39 0.70 -0.68 -33.43
CA LEU A 39 1.26 -1.88 -34.05
C LEU A 39 0.20 -3.00 -34.18
N PRO A 40 0.28 -3.87 -35.21
CA PRO A 40 -0.66 -4.98 -35.39
C PRO A 40 -0.73 -5.89 -34.16
N ASP A 41 -1.97 -6.20 -33.73
CA ASP A 41 -2.26 -7.02 -32.55
C ASP A 41 -1.47 -6.64 -31.27
N THR A 42 -1.10 -5.35 -31.13
CA THR A 42 -0.27 -4.85 -30.02
C THR A 42 -0.99 -3.69 -29.33
N GLY A 43 -1.00 -3.68 -27.99
CA GLY A 43 -1.68 -2.62 -27.24
C GLY A 43 -1.81 -2.91 -25.75
N GLY A 44 -3.03 -2.77 -25.21
CA GLY A 44 -3.30 -2.86 -23.77
C GLY A 44 -2.82 -4.16 -23.10
N GLN A 45 -2.86 -5.29 -23.81
CA GLN A 45 -2.28 -6.55 -23.32
C GLN A 45 -0.77 -6.41 -23.07
N ASN A 46 -0.01 -5.80 -23.97
CA ASN A 46 1.44 -5.68 -23.83
C ASN A 46 1.81 -4.76 -22.66
N VAL A 47 1.09 -3.63 -22.51
CA VAL A 47 1.26 -2.71 -21.37
C VAL A 47 0.94 -3.43 -20.06
N PHE A 48 -0.18 -4.16 -20.01
CA PHE A 48 -0.58 -4.98 -18.87
C PHE A 48 0.52 -5.98 -18.49
N VAL A 49 1.06 -6.72 -19.46
CA VAL A 49 2.08 -7.74 -19.21
C VAL A 49 3.36 -7.11 -18.68
N ASN A 50 3.80 -5.96 -19.20
CA ASN A 50 5.00 -5.28 -18.68
C ASN A 50 4.80 -4.78 -17.25
N GLN A 51 3.65 -4.17 -16.94
CA GLN A 51 3.34 -3.69 -15.60
C GLN A 51 3.19 -4.84 -14.59
N PHE A 52 2.55 -5.92 -15.00
CA PHE A 52 2.44 -7.16 -14.22
C PHE A 52 3.81 -7.78 -13.96
N THR A 53 4.66 -7.84 -15.00
CA THR A 53 6.04 -8.37 -14.93
C THR A 53 6.85 -7.60 -13.90
N ALA A 54 6.86 -6.26 -13.95
CA ALA A 54 7.57 -5.44 -13.00
C ALA A 54 7.16 -5.77 -11.55
N THR A 55 5.86 -5.95 -11.32
CA THR A 55 5.31 -6.25 -10.00
C THR A 55 5.71 -7.62 -9.49
N VAL A 56 5.67 -8.67 -10.32
CA VAL A 56 6.12 -10.00 -9.88
C VAL A 56 7.63 -10.03 -9.63
N VAL A 57 8.43 -9.27 -10.40
CA VAL A 57 9.87 -9.14 -10.15
C VAL A 57 10.13 -8.46 -8.80
N ASP A 58 9.35 -7.44 -8.44
CA ASP A 58 9.40 -6.79 -7.13
C ASP A 58 8.99 -7.74 -5.98
N LEU A 59 8.12 -8.70 -6.26
CA LEU A 59 7.75 -9.77 -5.33
C LEU A 59 8.77 -10.92 -5.25
N GLY A 60 9.93 -10.78 -5.90
CA GLY A 60 11.05 -11.71 -5.76
C GLY A 60 11.15 -12.78 -6.84
N PHE A 61 10.37 -12.68 -7.92
CA PHE A 61 10.50 -13.58 -9.07
C PHE A 61 11.56 -13.11 -10.07
N LYS A 62 11.97 -14.04 -10.95
CA LYS A 62 12.53 -13.71 -12.25
C LYS A 62 11.55 -14.14 -13.34
N VAL A 63 11.53 -13.43 -14.46
CA VAL A 63 10.52 -13.61 -15.52
C VAL A 63 11.17 -13.76 -16.89
N THR A 64 10.68 -14.73 -17.66
CA THR A 64 10.91 -14.77 -19.11
C THR A 64 9.59 -14.55 -19.82
N ILE A 65 9.50 -13.48 -20.59
CA ILE A 65 8.36 -13.21 -21.46
C ILE A 65 8.62 -13.84 -22.82
N VAL A 66 7.73 -14.71 -23.30
CA VAL A 66 7.84 -15.37 -24.60
C VAL A 66 6.96 -14.65 -25.61
N ASN A 67 7.53 -14.25 -26.74
CA ASN A 67 6.79 -13.68 -27.86
C ASN A 67 7.32 -14.24 -29.19
N ARG A 68 6.45 -14.36 -30.19
CA ARG A 68 6.86 -14.83 -31.51
C ARG A 68 7.81 -13.80 -32.17
N GLY A 69 8.97 -14.28 -32.61
CA GLY A 69 9.96 -13.54 -33.39
C GLY A 69 10.24 -14.20 -34.74
N GLY A 70 11.47 -14.05 -35.23
CA GLY A 70 11.93 -14.58 -36.51
C GLY A 70 11.46 -13.77 -37.72
N TYR A 71 10.97 -12.55 -37.53
CA TYR A 71 10.56 -11.65 -38.61
C TYR A 71 10.97 -10.20 -38.32
N PRO A 72 11.12 -9.33 -39.35
CA PRO A 72 11.44 -7.92 -39.15
C PRO A 72 10.34 -7.16 -38.41
N HIS A 73 10.71 -6.32 -37.46
CA HIS A 73 9.80 -5.41 -36.78
C HIS A 73 9.13 -4.46 -37.80
N PRO A 74 7.79 -4.26 -37.80
CA PRO A 74 7.10 -3.51 -38.85
C PRO A 74 7.50 -2.04 -39.01
N LEU A 75 7.98 -1.40 -37.94
CA LEU A 75 8.47 -0.01 -37.96
C LEU A 75 9.99 0.10 -38.18
N THR A 76 10.80 -0.52 -37.30
CA THR A 76 12.26 -0.41 -37.36
C THR A 76 12.92 -1.32 -38.39
N ASN A 77 12.20 -2.33 -38.91
CA ASN A 77 12.71 -3.36 -39.81
C ASN A 77 13.84 -4.22 -39.23
N GLU A 78 14.09 -4.14 -37.92
CA GLU A 78 15.09 -4.96 -37.22
C GLU A 78 14.56 -6.38 -37.00
N LEU A 79 15.42 -7.38 -37.14
CA LEU A 79 15.05 -8.77 -36.91
C LEU A 79 14.80 -9.00 -35.41
N ARG A 80 13.61 -9.54 -35.08
CA ARG A 80 13.24 -9.87 -33.70
C ARG A 80 13.64 -11.32 -33.40
N SER A 81 14.80 -11.54 -32.79
CA SER A 81 15.34 -12.88 -32.51
C SER A 81 16.16 -12.90 -31.24
N GLY A 82 16.25 -14.06 -30.58
CA GLY A 82 17.08 -14.24 -29.38
C GLY A 82 16.47 -13.63 -28.13
N LEU A 83 17.33 -13.12 -27.23
CA LEU A 83 16.96 -12.57 -25.93
C LEU A 83 17.08 -11.05 -25.91
N ASP A 84 16.12 -10.38 -25.28
CA ASP A 84 16.10 -8.95 -25.03
C ASP A 84 15.88 -8.67 -23.54
N TYR A 85 16.91 -8.17 -22.86
CA TYR A 85 16.94 -8.01 -21.40
C TYR A 85 16.51 -6.59 -21.01
N HIS A 86 15.60 -6.49 -20.05
CA HIS A 86 15.37 -5.22 -19.35
C HIS A 86 16.37 -5.06 -18.21
N ASP A 87 16.59 -6.12 -17.43
CA ASP A 87 17.57 -6.17 -16.34
C ASP A 87 17.95 -7.63 -16.01
N ALA A 88 18.59 -7.86 -14.85
CA ALA A 88 19.04 -9.17 -14.39
C ALA A 88 17.90 -10.18 -14.09
N TYR A 89 16.65 -9.73 -13.97
CA TYR A 89 15.53 -10.56 -13.53
C TYR A 89 14.39 -10.65 -14.55
N GLN A 90 14.40 -9.83 -15.60
CA GLN A 90 13.34 -9.85 -16.62
C GLN A 90 13.92 -9.72 -18.04
N ARG A 91 13.43 -10.60 -18.92
CA ARG A 91 13.86 -10.73 -20.31
C ARG A 91 12.70 -11.14 -21.21
N ILE A 92 12.80 -10.81 -22.49
CA ILE A 92 11.96 -11.32 -23.56
C ILE A 92 12.75 -12.38 -24.35
N LEU A 93 12.13 -13.52 -24.62
CA LEU A 93 12.61 -14.55 -25.54
C LEU A 93 11.76 -14.50 -26.81
N TYR A 94 12.42 -14.21 -27.94
CA TYR A 94 11.82 -14.25 -29.25
C TYR A 94 11.95 -15.64 -29.86
N ILE A 95 10.85 -16.39 -29.87
CA ILE A 95 10.79 -17.76 -30.41
C ILE A 95 10.43 -17.76 -31.89
N GLU A 96 11.05 -18.64 -32.67
CA GLU A 96 10.96 -18.61 -34.14
C GLU A 96 10.22 -19.80 -34.75
N ASP A 97 9.58 -19.56 -35.89
CA ASP A 97 9.05 -20.58 -36.78
C ASP A 97 9.59 -20.39 -38.22
N ALA A 98 9.11 -21.21 -39.15
CA ALA A 98 9.46 -21.12 -40.56
C ALA A 98 8.91 -19.85 -41.26
N LYS A 99 7.90 -19.17 -40.69
CA LYS A 99 7.22 -18.04 -41.33
C LYS A 99 7.89 -16.72 -40.94
N LYS A 100 8.75 -16.21 -41.83
CA LYS A 100 9.52 -14.97 -41.66
C LYS A 100 8.70 -13.67 -41.89
N ALA A 101 7.44 -13.66 -41.45
CA ALA A 101 6.52 -12.52 -41.55
C ALA A 101 5.61 -12.45 -40.32
N PHE A 102 4.95 -11.30 -40.11
CA PHE A 102 3.93 -11.15 -39.07
C PHE A 102 2.78 -12.15 -39.28
N VAL A 103 2.28 -12.72 -38.19
CA VAL A 103 1.15 -13.65 -38.16
C VAL A 103 0.07 -13.05 -37.27
N ARG A 104 -1.13 -12.90 -37.83
CA ARG A 104 -2.29 -12.42 -37.08
C ARG A 104 -2.66 -13.43 -36.00
N LYS A 105 -3.16 -12.95 -34.88
CA LYS A 105 -3.59 -13.83 -33.77
C LYS A 105 -4.65 -14.86 -34.17
N GLU A 106 -5.48 -14.58 -35.18
CA GLU A 106 -6.49 -15.53 -35.71
C GLU A 106 -5.87 -16.70 -36.51
N ASP A 107 -4.64 -16.53 -37.01
CA ASP A 107 -3.96 -17.52 -37.86
C ASP A 107 -2.87 -18.29 -37.09
N MET A 108 -2.77 -18.11 -35.77
CA MET A 108 -1.64 -18.58 -34.97
C MET A 108 -1.57 -20.10 -34.80
N HIS A 109 -2.69 -20.80 -34.94
CA HIS A 109 -2.80 -22.25 -34.70
C HIS A 109 -1.75 -23.06 -35.48
N GLU A 110 -1.50 -22.70 -36.74
CA GLU A 110 -0.55 -23.41 -37.62
C GLU A 110 0.91 -23.27 -37.19
N GLN A 111 1.24 -22.23 -36.41
CA GLN A 111 2.61 -21.95 -36.00
C GLN A 111 2.98 -22.57 -34.64
N LEU A 112 1.97 -22.84 -33.78
CA LEU A 112 2.19 -23.34 -32.42
C LEU A 112 3.12 -24.57 -32.33
N PRO A 113 3.06 -25.58 -33.22
CA PRO A 113 3.95 -26.74 -33.12
C PRO A 113 5.44 -26.40 -33.24
N GLN A 114 5.82 -25.52 -34.19
CA GLN A 114 7.23 -25.14 -34.36
C GLN A 114 7.71 -24.21 -33.24
N LEU A 115 6.83 -23.29 -32.81
CA LEU A 115 7.09 -22.39 -31.69
C LEU A 115 7.31 -23.15 -30.38
N PHE A 116 6.53 -24.21 -30.15
CA PHE A 116 6.70 -25.12 -29.03
C PHE A 116 8.05 -25.83 -29.06
N GLU A 117 8.44 -26.42 -30.20
CA GLU A 117 9.73 -27.11 -30.32
C GLU A 117 10.89 -26.15 -30.05
N TYR A 118 10.85 -24.93 -30.62
CA TYR A 118 11.87 -23.91 -30.34
C TYR A 118 11.94 -23.57 -28.85
N LEU A 119 10.80 -23.28 -28.21
CA LEU A 119 10.76 -22.89 -26.79
C LEU A 119 11.26 -24.01 -25.87
N LYS A 120 10.83 -25.25 -26.14
CA LYS A 120 11.23 -26.45 -25.39
C LYS A 120 12.75 -26.66 -25.50
N ASP A 121 13.30 -26.63 -26.71
CA ASP A 121 14.72 -26.83 -26.94
C ASP A 121 15.56 -25.72 -26.30
N PHE A 122 15.13 -24.47 -26.42
CA PHE A 122 15.80 -23.33 -25.79
C PHE A 122 15.88 -23.49 -24.25
N LEU A 123 14.75 -23.80 -23.60
CA LEU A 123 14.70 -23.97 -22.14
C LEU A 123 15.52 -25.18 -21.67
N ALA A 124 15.52 -26.27 -22.45
CA ALA A 124 16.31 -27.46 -22.16
C ALA A 124 17.82 -27.20 -22.28
N ASP A 125 18.25 -26.49 -23.33
CA ASP A 125 19.65 -26.12 -23.56
C ASP A 125 20.17 -25.16 -22.48
N GLU A 126 19.33 -24.23 -22.03
CA GLU A 126 19.67 -23.28 -20.99
C GLU A 126 19.67 -23.89 -19.58
N GLY A 127 18.91 -24.97 -19.38
CA GLY A 127 18.78 -25.65 -18.08
C GLY A 127 17.97 -24.88 -17.06
N THR A 128 17.12 -23.94 -17.50
CA THR A 128 16.32 -23.10 -16.61
C THR A 128 15.06 -23.84 -16.17
N ALA A 129 14.91 -24.07 -14.87
CA ALA A 129 13.68 -24.59 -14.28
C ALA A 129 12.60 -23.50 -14.26
N ILE A 130 11.38 -23.87 -14.65
CA ILE A 130 10.19 -23.01 -14.57
C ILE A 130 9.40 -23.44 -13.34
N ASP A 131 8.88 -22.48 -12.59
CA ASP A 131 8.07 -22.74 -11.40
C ASP A 131 6.58 -22.41 -11.61
N LEU A 132 6.27 -21.51 -12.56
CA LEU A 132 4.90 -21.09 -12.87
C LEU A 132 4.79 -20.65 -14.33
N ILE A 133 3.69 -21.02 -15.00
CA ILE A 133 3.36 -20.52 -16.34
C ILE A 133 2.17 -19.57 -16.22
N ILE A 134 2.32 -18.36 -16.77
CA ILE A 134 1.21 -17.42 -16.93
C ILE A 134 1.09 -17.07 -18.41
N SER A 135 -0.04 -17.45 -19.01
CA SER A 135 -0.28 -17.23 -20.44
C SER A 135 -1.28 -16.12 -20.69
N HIS A 136 -1.03 -15.29 -21.71
CA HIS A 136 -1.86 -14.16 -22.08
C HIS A 136 -2.46 -14.37 -23.47
N TYR A 137 -3.80 -14.51 -23.51
CA TYR A 137 -4.61 -14.87 -24.70
C TYR A 137 -4.59 -16.37 -25.07
N TRP A 138 -5.46 -16.78 -26.00
CA TRP A 138 -5.73 -18.21 -26.26
C TRP A 138 -4.54 -18.96 -26.87
N ASP A 139 -3.78 -18.30 -27.74
CA ASP A 139 -2.63 -18.90 -28.45
C ASP A 139 -1.47 -19.15 -27.50
N ALA A 140 -1.25 -18.22 -26.56
CA ALA A 140 -0.30 -18.39 -25.47
C ALA A 140 -0.69 -19.52 -24.51
N ALA A 141 -1.98 -19.67 -24.20
CA ALA A 141 -2.47 -20.78 -23.36
C ALA A 141 -2.25 -22.13 -24.03
N ALA A 142 -2.55 -22.23 -25.33
CA ALA A 142 -2.26 -23.43 -26.11
C ALA A 142 -0.76 -23.77 -26.10
N LEU A 143 0.12 -22.79 -26.35
CA LEU A 143 1.57 -22.97 -26.30
C LEU A 143 2.06 -23.38 -24.91
N GLY A 144 1.52 -22.76 -23.86
CA GLY A 144 1.84 -23.08 -22.46
C GLY A 144 1.45 -24.50 -22.08
N ILE A 145 0.28 -24.98 -22.51
CA ILE A 145 -0.18 -26.35 -22.26
C ILE A 145 0.73 -27.36 -22.99
N MET A 146 1.12 -27.08 -24.23
CA MET A 146 2.06 -27.93 -24.98
C MET A 146 3.39 -28.04 -24.24
N LEU A 147 3.93 -26.92 -23.75
CA LEU A 147 5.15 -26.89 -22.95
C LEU A 147 4.99 -27.64 -21.63
N ASN A 148 3.95 -27.35 -20.85
CA ASN A 148 3.74 -27.92 -19.52
C ASN A 148 3.63 -29.45 -19.55
N LYS A 149 3.00 -30.01 -20.59
CA LYS A 149 2.93 -31.46 -20.85
C LYS A 149 4.29 -32.09 -21.17
N ALA A 150 5.22 -31.31 -21.70
CA ALA A 150 6.57 -31.75 -22.03
C ALA A 150 7.59 -31.54 -20.90
N LEU A 151 7.26 -30.76 -19.88
CA LEU A 151 8.13 -30.55 -18.72
C LEU A 151 8.33 -31.86 -17.93
N PRO A 152 9.51 -32.09 -17.33
CA PRO A 152 9.75 -33.26 -16.48
C PRO A 152 8.76 -33.35 -15.30
N LYS A 153 8.31 -32.21 -14.80
CA LYS A 153 7.25 -32.07 -13.81
C LYS A 153 6.33 -30.93 -14.26
N PRO A 154 5.02 -31.16 -14.40
CA PRO A 154 4.07 -30.09 -14.65
C PRO A 154 4.11 -29.06 -13.52
N VAL A 155 3.95 -27.79 -13.89
CA VAL A 155 3.82 -26.66 -12.97
C VAL A 155 2.42 -26.06 -13.09
N LYS A 156 2.07 -25.19 -12.15
CA LYS A 156 0.80 -24.46 -12.23
C LYS A 156 0.77 -23.60 -13.49
N HIS A 157 -0.35 -23.63 -14.20
CA HIS A 157 -0.58 -22.84 -15.41
C HIS A 157 -1.85 -21.99 -15.27
N VAL A 158 -1.64 -20.68 -15.16
CA VAL A 158 -2.72 -19.67 -15.14
C VAL A 158 -2.90 -19.06 -16.53
N TRP A 159 -4.14 -18.96 -16.97
CA TRP A 159 -4.51 -18.27 -18.20
C TRP A 159 -5.18 -16.93 -17.93
N VAL A 160 -4.64 -15.86 -18.49
CA VAL A 160 -5.23 -14.52 -18.53
C VAL A 160 -5.76 -14.28 -19.95
N PRO A 161 -7.06 -14.43 -20.21
CA PRO A 161 -7.59 -14.43 -21.57
C PRO A 161 -7.52 -13.06 -22.26
N HIS A 162 -7.60 -11.94 -21.52
CA HIS A 162 -7.76 -10.55 -21.99
C HIS A 162 -9.03 -10.27 -22.82
N SER A 163 -9.52 -11.25 -23.55
CA SER A 163 -10.77 -11.31 -24.28
C SER A 163 -11.12 -12.78 -24.49
N VAL A 164 -12.41 -13.11 -24.52
CA VAL A 164 -12.89 -14.45 -24.90
C VAL A 164 -13.66 -14.40 -26.22
N GLY A 165 -13.60 -15.47 -27.00
CA GLY A 165 -14.21 -15.57 -28.34
C GLY A 165 -15.72 -15.31 -28.35
N THR A 166 -16.46 -15.78 -27.34
CA THR A 166 -17.93 -15.58 -27.28
C THR A 166 -18.32 -14.11 -27.11
N LEU A 167 -17.66 -13.38 -26.20
CA LEU A 167 -17.85 -11.93 -26.05
C LEU A 167 -17.48 -11.19 -27.33
N LYS A 168 -16.39 -11.60 -27.99
CA LYS A 168 -15.98 -10.97 -29.26
C LYS A 168 -17.02 -11.21 -30.36
N LYS A 169 -17.65 -12.39 -30.39
CA LYS A 169 -18.72 -12.75 -31.33
C LYS A 169 -19.99 -11.94 -31.08
N ARG A 170 -20.40 -11.73 -29.83
CA ARG A 170 -21.56 -10.90 -29.47
C ARG A 170 -21.40 -9.44 -29.89
N ASN A 171 -20.19 -8.92 -29.77
CA ASN A 171 -19.90 -7.50 -30.00
C ASN A 171 -19.53 -7.19 -31.47
N MET A 172 -19.76 -8.11 -32.41
CA MET A 172 -19.32 -7.99 -33.79
C MET A 172 -20.44 -8.37 -34.79
N PRO A 173 -20.57 -7.65 -35.93
CA PRO A 173 -21.52 -8.02 -36.98
C PRO A 173 -21.29 -9.41 -37.56
N SER A 174 -22.37 -10.06 -38.00
CA SER A 174 -22.37 -11.47 -38.42
C SER A 174 -21.42 -11.79 -39.58
N GLU A 175 -21.20 -10.82 -40.46
CA GLU A 175 -20.36 -10.94 -41.65
C GLU A 175 -18.85 -10.81 -41.35
N THR A 176 -18.50 -10.19 -40.22
CA THR A 176 -17.12 -9.93 -39.82
C THR A 176 -16.53 -11.11 -39.04
N TRP A 177 -17.31 -11.76 -38.17
CA TRP A 177 -16.78 -12.86 -37.34
C TRP A 177 -16.47 -14.12 -38.15
N GLN A 178 -17.18 -14.40 -39.24
CA GLN A 178 -16.88 -15.53 -40.14
C GLN A 178 -15.47 -15.42 -40.75
N LYS A 179 -14.99 -14.20 -41.02
CA LYS A 179 -13.65 -13.94 -41.59
C LYS A 179 -12.53 -14.04 -40.57
N LEU A 180 -12.86 -14.04 -39.27
CA LEU A 180 -11.90 -14.02 -38.16
C LEU A 180 -11.79 -15.37 -37.43
N ARG A 181 -12.35 -16.45 -38.01
CA ARG A 181 -12.27 -17.83 -37.48
C ARG A 181 -12.70 -17.92 -36.00
N ILE A 182 -13.67 -17.10 -35.59
CA ILE A 182 -14.04 -16.95 -34.17
C ILE A 182 -14.60 -18.25 -33.59
N ASP A 183 -15.31 -19.06 -34.37
CA ASP A 183 -15.80 -20.37 -33.91
C ASP A 183 -14.67 -21.36 -33.63
N GLU A 184 -13.63 -21.36 -34.48
CA GLU A 184 -12.44 -22.17 -34.25
C GLU A 184 -11.71 -21.71 -32.98
N ARG A 185 -11.62 -20.40 -32.75
CA ARG A 185 -11.07 -19.84 -31.51
C ARG A 185 -11.90 -20.25 -30.29
N ILE A 186 -13.23 -20.16 -30.34
CA ILE A 186 -14.09 -20.57 -29.21
C ILE A 186 -13.92 -22.06 -28.91
N ALA A 187 -13.88 -22.90 -29.95
CA ALA A 187 -13.64 -24.33 -29.80
C ALA A 187 -12.27 -24.61 -29.18
N ALA A 188 -11.23 -23.91 -29.62
CA ALA A 188 -9.90 -24.00 -29.06
C ALA A 188 -9.89 -23.58 -27.59
N GLU A 189 -10.40 -22.38 -27.25
CA GLU A 189 -10.48 -21.87 -25.88
C GLU A 189 -11.18 -22.85 -24.94
N LYS A 190 -12.33 -23.42 -25.34
CA LYS A 190 -13.04 -24.44 -24.55
C LYS A 190 -12.22 -25.71 -24.34
N ALA A 191 -11.47 -26.15 -25.36
CA ALA A 191 -10.65 -27.35 -25.29
C ALA A 191 -9.42 -27.18 -24.37
N LEU A 192 -8.98 -25.96 -24.10
CA LEU A 192 -7.83 -25.69 -23.21
C LEU A 192 -8.18 -25.74 -21.72
N ILE A 193 -9.43 -25.46 -21.34
CA ILE A 193 -9.87 -25.32 -19.94
C ILE A 193 -9.48 -26.51 -19.05
N PRO A 194 -9.67 -27.78 -19.47
CA PRO A 194 -9.35 -28.93 -18.61
C PRO A 194 -7.87 -29.09 -18.27
N ASP A 195 -6.98 -28.46 -19.03
CA ASP A 195 -5.52 -28.54 -18.86
C ASP A 195 -4.95 -27.34 -18.06
N LEU A 196 -5.80 -26.42 -17.57
CA LEU A 196 -5.39 -25.21 -16.84
C LEU A 196 -5.68 -25.34 -15.34
N ASP A 197 -4.77 -24.83 -14.51
CA ASP A 197 -4.98 -24.75 -13.06
C ASP A 197 -5.86 -23.56 -12.65
N GLY A 198 -5.95 -22.53 -13.52
CA GLY A 198 -6.74 -21.35 -13.25
C GLY A 198 -6.91 -20.43 -14.46
N ILE A 199 -8.06 -19.76 -14.53
CA ILE A 199 -8.31 -18.70 -15.51
C ILE A 199 -8.55 -17.39 -14.75
N ALA A 200 -7.67 -16.40 -14.90
CA ALA A 200 -7.78 -15.10 -14.24
C ALA A 200 -8.55 -14.11 -15.10
N ALA A 201 -9.79 -13.84 -14.72
CA ALA A 201 -10.62 -12.88 -15.43
C ALA A 201 -10.07 -11.45 -15.28
N THR A 202 -10.01 -10.69 -16.37
CA THR A 202 -9.53 -9.30 -16.38
C THR A 202 -10.66 -8.27 -16.23
N SER A 203 -11.91 -8.72 -16.24
CA SER A 203 -13.08 -7.89 -15.93
C SER A 203 -14.26 -8.74 -15.47
N PRO A 204 -15.25 -8.14 -14.78
CA PRO A 204 -16.50 -8.83 -14.42
C PRO A 204 -17.23 -9.41 -15.62
N VAL A 205 -17.24 -8.70 -16.75
CA VAL A 205 -17.85 -9.18 -18.01
C VAL A 205 -17.17 -10.45 -18.52
N ILE A 206 -15.83 -10.52 -18.44
CA ILE A 206 -15.09 -11.73 -18.83
C ILE A 206 -15.37 -12.88 -17.85
N ARG A 207 -15.41 -12.60 -16.54
CA ARG A 207 -15.76 -13.61 -15.52
C ARG A 207 -17.15 -14.20 -15.78
N GLN A 208 -18.13 -13.33 -16.06
CA GLN A 208 -19.49 -13.76 -16.36
C GLN A 208 -19.55 -14.58 -17.66
N ALA A 209 -18.82 -14.16 -18.71
CA ALA A 209 -18.75 -14.94 -19.94
C ALA A 209 -18.09 -16.32 -19.75
N LEU A 210 -17.03 -16.42 -18.95
CA LEU A 210 -16.42 -17.70 -18.59
C LEU A 210 -17.43 -18.63 -17.92
N LYS A 211 -18.24 -18.08 -17.01
CA LYS A 211 -19.30 -18.83 -16.31
C LYS A 211 -20.41 -19.29 -17.26
N ASP A 212 -20.97 -18.36 -18.03
CA ASP A 212 -22.17 -18.61 -18.84
C ASP A 212 -21.89 -19.38 -20.13
N ASP A 213 -20.74 -19.13 -20.77
CA ASP A 213 -20.45 -19.65 -22.11
C ASP A 213 -19.42 -20.78 -22.13
N TYR A 214 -18.51 -20.76 -21.16
CA TYR A 214 -17.41 -21.72 -21.05
C TYR A 214 -17.61 -22.68 -19.87
N GLU A 215 -18.70 -22.55 -19.12
CA GLU A 215 -19.04 -23.40 -17.97
C GLU A 215 -17.91 -23.45 -16.91
N TYR A 216 -17.18 -22.34 -16.76
CA TYR A 216 -16.04 -22.22 -15.85
C TYR A 216 -16.24 -21.05 -14.87
N ASP A 217 -16.40 -21.38 -13.58
CA ASP A 217 -16.49 -20.38 -12.53
C ASP A 217 -15.10 -19.97 -12.06
N SER A 218 -14.61 -18.85 -12.59
CA SER A 218 -13.28 -18.33 -12.31
C SER A 218 -13.23 -17.69 -10.91
N ASN A 219 -12.45 -18.30 -10.00
CA ASN A 219 -12.12 -17.71 -8.70
C ASN A 219 -10.98 -16.67 -8.81
N LEU A 220 -10.17 -16.72 -9.86
CA LEU A 220 -9.05 -15.79 -10.08
C LEU A 220 -9.52 -14.47 -10.71
N PHE A 221 -9.01 -13.36 -10.22
CA PHE A 221 -9.28 -12.03 -10.76
C PHE A 221 -7.98 -11.26 -10.89
N LEU A 222 -7.69 -10.76 -12.09
CA LEU A 222 -6.51 -9.95 -12.37
C LEU A 222 -6.89 -8.85 -13.37
N PRO A 223 -7.63 -7.81 -12.93
CA PRO A 223 -7.98 -6.69 -13.79
C PRO A 223 -6.77 -5.82 -14.08
N PRO A 224 -6.85 -4.90 -15.06
CA PRO A 224 -5.93 -3.77 -15.13
C PRO A 224 -5.85 -3.03 -13.78
N CYS A 225 -4.64 -2.70 -13.36
CA CYS A 225 -4.37 -2.11 -12.06
C CYS A 225 -3.63 -0.77 -12.21
N ILE A 226 -3.64 0.00 -11.12
CA ILE A 226 -3.02 1.31 -11.04
C ILE A 226 -1.55 1.21 -10.61
N GLN A 227 -0.72 2.02 -11.26
CA GLN A 227 0.64 2.36 -10.83
C GLN A 227 0.57 3.55 -9.86
N THR A 228 0.64 3.27 -8.55
CA THR A 228 0.43 4.25 -7.48
C THR A 228 1.47 5.37 -7.44
N GLU A 229 2.64 5.14 -8.01
CA GLU A 229 3.73 6.11 -8.12
C GLU A 229 3.42 7.12 -9.24
N ARG A 230 2.65 6.69 -10.25
CA ARG A 230 2.25 7.51 -11.39
C ARG A 230 0.92 8.20 -11.18
N TYR A 231 -0.08 7.53 -10.64
CA TYR A 231 -1.42 8.07 -10.40
C TYR A 231 -1.70 8.11 -8.91
N HIS A 232 -1.68 9.32 -8.35
CA HIS A 232 -1.98 9.59 -6.95
C HIS A 232 -2.40 11.05 -6.80
N PRO A 233 -3.19 11.41 -5.76
CA PRO A 233 -3.51 12.79 -5.46
C PRO A 233 -2.24 13.62 -5.33
N ARG A 234 -2.17 14.74 -6.04
CA ARG A 234 -1.02 15.65 -6.03
C ARG A 234 -1.47 17.09 -6.24
N ALA A 235 -0.85 18.01 -5.52
CA ALA A 235 -0.98 19.42 -5.85
C ALA A 235 -0.14 19.74 -7.10
N VAL A 236 -0.66 20.62 -7.96
CA VAL A 236 0.05 21.11 -9.15
C VAL A 236 0.31 22.59 -8.96
N GLU A 237 1.59 22.95 -8.87
CA GLU A 237 2.05 24.33 -8.65
C GLU A 237 1.61 25.27 -9.78
N ALA A 238 1.51 26.56 -9.45
CA ALA A 238 1.06 27.60 -10.38
C ALA A 238 1.94 27.73 -11.63
N GLU A 239 3.24 27.46 -11.49
CA GLU A 239 4.26 27.58 -12.53
C GLU A 239 4.46 26.28 -13.32
N HIS A 240 3.73 25.20 -12.98
CA HIS A 240 3.89 23.91 -13.65
C HIS A 240 3.61 24.01 -15.16
N GLU A 241 4.41 23.31 -15.98
CA GLU A 241 4.35 23.42 -17.43
C GLU A 241 2.98 23.05 -18.04
N ILE A 242 2.18 22.27 -17.32
CA ILE A 242 0.84 21.85 -17.75
C ILE A 242 -0.08 23.05 -18.03
N TRP A 243 0.05 24.13 -17.26
CA TRP A 243 -0.76 25.33 -17.47
C TRP A 243 -0.40 26.02 -18.78
N SER A 244 0.90 26.09 -19.11
CA SER A 244 1.37 26.62 -20.39
C SER A 244 0.96 25.75 -21.57
N PHE A 245 0.91 24.42 -21.37
CA PHE A 245 0.45 23.46 -22.35
C PHE A 245 -1.04 23.67 -22.68
N LEU A 246 -1.90 23.75 -21.66
CA LEU A 246 -3.33 24.03 -21.84
C LEU A 246 -3.60 25.43 -22.41
N SER A 247 -2.80 26.43 -22.01
CA SER A 247 -2.87 27.79 -22.57
C SER A 247 -2.58 27.81 -24.07
N LYS A 248 -1.57 27.06 -24.53
CA LYS A 248 -1.29 26.92 -25.97
C LYS A 248 -2.41 26.20 -26.72
N ALA A 249 -3.04 25.20 -26.10
CA ALA A 249 -4.11 24.43 -26.73
C ALA A 249 -5.43 25.23 -26.87
N THR A 250 -5.69 26.18 -25.96
CA THR A 250 -6.98 26.91 -25.88
C THR A 250 -6.89 28.37 -26.33
N GLY A 251 -5.69 28.96 -26.27
CA GLY A 251 -5.49 30.40 -26.43
C GLY A 251 -5.86 31.24 -25.19
N LEU A 252 -6.34 30.62 -24.10
CA LEU A 252 -6.69 31.34 -22.87
C LEU A 252 -5.44 31.67 -22.04
N PRO A 253 -5.44 32.81 -21.31
CA PRO A 253 -4.42 33.11 -20.32
C PRO A 253 -4.35 32.04 -19.22
N ILE A 254 -3.14 31.73 -18.76
CA ILE A 254 -2.90 30.74 -17.68
C ILE A 254 -3.76 31.01 -16.43
N ASN A 255 -3.89 32.27 -16.02
CA ASN A 255 -4.69 32.64 -14.85
C ASN A 255 -6.19 32.35 -15.03
N GLU A 256 -6.72 32.42 -16.25
CA GLU A 256 -8.12 32.07 -16.53
C GLU A 256 -8.32 30.56 -16.49
N ILE A 257 -7.40 29.79 -17.07
CA ILE A 257 -7.43 28.32 -17.05
C ILE A 257 -7.40 27.79 -15.61
N ARG A 258 -6.55 28.36 -14.75
CA ARG A 258 -6.44 27.96 -13.34
C ARG A 258 -7.71 28.21 -12.52
N ASN A 259 -8.58 29.13 -12.98
CA ASN A 259 -9.86 29.41 -12.34
C ASN A 259 -11.02 28.56 -12.93
N CYS A 260 -10.75 27.80 -14.00
CA CYS A 260 -11.75 26.93 -14.61
C CYS A 260 -11.90 25.62 -13.83
N LYS A 261 -13.14 25.12 -13.74
CA LYS A 261 -13.40 23.73 -13.39
C LYS A 261 -13.17 22.86 -14.64
N ILE A 262 -12.24 21.92 -14.55
CA ILE A 262 -11.77 21.14 -15.71
C ILE A 262 -12.55 19.82 -15.80
N VAL A 263 -13.17 19.56 -16.94
CA VAL A 263 -13.71 18.24 -17.32
C VAL A 263 -12.69 17.57 -18.23
N PHE A 264 -12.28 16.36 -17.89
CA PHE A 264 -11.25 15.64 -18.64
C PHE A 264 -11.75 14.33 -19.22
N GLU A 265 -11.41 14.10 -20.49
CA GLU A 265 -11.58 12.82 -21.17
C GLU A 265 -10.30 12.45 -21.92
N VAL A 266 -9.88 11.20 -21.74
CA VAL A 266 -8.80 10.60 -22.53
C VAL A 266 -9.20 9.20 -22.99
N SER A 267 -9.17 9.02 -24.31
CA SER A 267 -9.23 7.73 -25.00
C SER A 267 -8.98 7.94 -26.50
N ARG A 268 -8.69 6.87 -27.24
CA ARG A 268 -8.48 6.92 -28.70
C ARG A 268 -9.62 7.65 -29.44
N THR A 269 -9.31 8.29 -30.56
CA THR A 269 -10.31 8.86 -31.46
C THR A 269 -11.08 7.75 -32.20
N ASP A 270 -12.13 7.23 -31.56
CA ASP A 270 -12.98 6.17 -32.11
C ASP A 270 -14.48 6.43 -31.83
N LYS A 271 -15.36 5.94 -32.71
CA LYS A 271 -16.81 6.16 -32.60
C LYS A 271 -17.43 5.57 -31.34
N THR A 272 -16.87 4.47 -30.82
CA THR A 272 -17.38 3.86 -29.58
C THR A 272 -17.11 4.70 -28.34
N LYS A 273 -16.17 5.65 -28.41
CA LYS A 273 -15.85 6.56 -27.30
C LYS A 273 -16.82 7.71 -27.16
N GLN A 274 -17.69 7.94 -28.15
CA GLN A 274 -18.78 8.93 -28.12
C GLN A 274 -18.35 10.34 -27.67
N LYS A 275 -17.16 10.79 -28.06
CA LYS A 275 -16.65 12.13 -27.75
C LYS A 275 -17.60 13.26 -28.18
N ASP A 276 -18.39 13.03 -29.22
CA ASP A 276 -19.42 13.98 -29.68
C ASP A 276 -20.52 14.19 -28.62
N VAL A 277 -20.87 13.17 -27.84
CA VAL A 277 -21.83 13.27 -26.72
C VAL A 277 -21.26 14.16 -25.63
N LEU A 278 -19.99 13.92 -25.23
CA LEU A 278 -19.32 14.74 -24.23
C LEU A 278 -19.19 16.20 -24.68
N ILE A 279 -18.78 16.45 -25.93
CA ILE A 279 -18.64 17.82 -26.46
C ILE A 279 -19.98 18.56 -26.40
N LYS A 280 -21.08 17.92 -26.81
CA LYS A 280 -22.44 18.51 -26.73
C LYS A 280 -22.90 18.72 -25.28
N ALA A 281 -22.62 17.76 -24.40
CA ALA A 281 -22.98 17.85 -22.99
C ALA A 281 -22.22 18.99 -22.30
N PHE A 282 -20.91 19.08 -22.53
CA PHE A 282 -20.07 20.17 -22.04
C PHE A 282 -20.52 21.53 -22.57
N ALA A 283 -20.92 21.65 -23.83
CA ALA A 283 -21.46 22.89 -24.38
C ALA A 283 -22.69 23.40 -23.60
N LYS A 284 -23.61 22.50 -23.22
CA LYS A 284 -24.77 22.84 -22.37
C LYS A 284 -24.33 23.28 -20.97
N VAL A 285 -23.37 22.59 -20.38
CA VAL A 285 -22.84 22.90 -19.04
C VAL A 285 -22.14 24.26 -19.04
N HIS A 286 -21.28 24.53 -20.03
CA HIS A 286 -20.51 25.77 -20.13
C HIS A 286 -21.42 27.01 -20.26
N GLN A 287 -22.55 26.89 -20.96
CA GLN A 287 -23.54 27.97 -21.03
C GLN A 287 -24.10 28.35 -19.66
N LYS A 288 -24.23 27.39 -18.74
CA LYS A 288 -24.71 27.61 -17.37
C LYS A 288 -23.58 27.96 -16.39
N ILE A 289 -22.38 27.41 -16.62
CA ILE A 289 -21.20 27.53 -15.76
C ILE A 289 -20.04 28.02 -16.64
N PRO A 290 -19.87 29.33 -16.84
CA PRO A 290 -18.88 29.85 -17.79
C PRO A 290 -17.42 29.55 -17.43
N ASN A 291 -17.11 29.38 -16.14
CA ASN A 291 -15.74 29.09 -15.67
C ASN A 291 -15.43 27.59 -15.74
N THR A 292 -15.53 27.00 -16.93
CA THR A 292 -15.26 25.58 -17.18
C THR A 292 -14.36 25.40 -18.39
N LEU A 293 -13.55 24.33 -18.37
CA LEU A 293 -12.68 23.95 -19.49
C LEU A 293 -12.84 22.46 -19.78
N LEU A 294 -12.98 22.10 -21.06
CA LEU A 294 -12.94 20.71 -21.52
C LEU A 294 -11.52 20.38 -21.97
N VAL A 295 -10.91 19.36 -21.40
CA VAL A 295 -9.68 18.75 -21.92
C VAL A 295 -10.08 17.41 -22.53
N VAL A 296 -9.86 17.23 -23.83
CA VAL A 296 -10.31 16.05 -24.57
C VAL A 296 -9.24 15.58 -25.54
N SER A 297 -8.94 14.29 -25.55
CA SER A 297 -7.96 13.75 -26.50
C SER A 297 -8.56 13.53 -27.88
N ILE A 298 -8.08 14.23 -28.91
CA ILE A 298 -8.44 14.06 -30.32
C ILE A 298 -7.14 13.93 -31.13
N ASP A 299 -6.72 12.68 -31.36
CA ASP A 299 -5.64 12.35 -32.28
C ASP A 299 -6.14 12.22 -33.74
N ASP A 300 -5.21 12.27 -34.69
CA ASP A 300 -5.51 12.20 -36.12
C ASP A 300 -5.44 10.76 -36.68
N THR A 301 -5.62 9.72 -35.84
CA THR A 301 -5.67 8.32 -36.32
C THR A 301 -6.88 8.04 -37.20
N GLU A 302 -8.01 8.70 -36.92
CA GLU A 302 -9.25 8.68 -37.71
C GLU A 302 -9.56 10.10 -38.20
N VAL A 303 -8.87 10.53 -39.28
CA VAL A 303 -8.88 11.92 -39.77
C VAL A 303 -10.28 12.50 -39.98
N GLU A 304 -11.21 11.74 -40.54
CA GLU A 304 -12.58 12.20 -40.77
C GLU A 304 -13.34 12.43 -39.44
N LEU A 305 -13.18 11.51 -38.48
CA LEU A 305 -13.82 11.61 -37.18
C LEU A 305 -13.21 12.75 -36.36
N ALA A 306 -11.88 12.89 -36.36
CA ALA A 306 -11.18 13.99 -35.73
C ALA A 306 -11.63 15.34 -36.29
N GLY A 307 -11.75 15.46 -37.62
CA GLY A 307 -12.28 16.65 -38.29
C GLY A 307 -13.71 16.96 -37.88
N MET A 308 -14.58 15.95 -37.80
CA MET A 308 -15.97 16.11 -37.34
C MET A 308 -16.03 16.61 -35.89
N LEU A 309 -15.26 16.02 -34.97
CA LEU A 309 -15.22 16.43 -33.57
C LEU A 309 -14.70 17.87 -33.41
N LYS A 310 -13.65 18.24 -34.14
CA LYS A 310 -13.11 19.62 -34.17
C LYS A 310 -14.15 20.62 -34.72
N SER A 311 -14.89 20.26 -35.77
CA SER A 311 -16.01 21.08 -36.27
C SER A 311 -17.13 21.22 -35.24
N LEU A 312 -17.47 20.14 -34.53
CA LEU A 312 -18.51 20.15 -33.50
C LEU A 312 -18.16 21.11 -32.33
N ILE A 313 -16.90 21.13 -31.90
CA ILE A 313 -16.40 22.10 -30.89
C ILE A 313 -16.65 23.54 -31.36
N LYS A 314 -16.34 23.83 -32.63
CA LYS A 314 -16.53 25.15 -33.23
C LYS A 314 -18.00 25.54 -33.38
N GLU A 315 -18.82 24.62 -33.87
CA GLU A 315 -20.27 24.83 -34.09
C GLU A 315 -21.01 25.09 -32.76
N ASN A 316 -20.55 24.49 -31.66
CA ASN A 316 -21.09 24.74 -30.32
C ASN A 316 -20.50 25.98 -29.65
N GLY A 317 -19.57 26.69 -30.28
CA GLY A 317 -18.99 27.94 -29.77
C GLY A 317 -18.09 27.79 -28.54
N ILE A 318 -17.52 26.60 -28.30
CA ILE A 318 -16.69 26.26 -27.13
C ILE A 318 -15.20 26.10 -27.48
N GLU A 319 -14.77 26.63 -28.63
CA GLU A 319 -13.39 26.51 -29.13
C GLU A 319 -12.35 27.04 -28.14
N SER A 320 -12.55 28.24 -27.58
CA SER A 320 -11.62 28.82 -26.59
C SER A 320 -11.68 28.13 -25.22
N HIS A 321 -12.69 27.30 -24.96
CA HIS A 321 -12.87 26.58 -23.69
C HIS A 321 -12.72 25.05 -23.87
N THR A 322 -12.06 24.63 -24.94
CA THR A 322 -11.75 23.22 -25.20
C THR A 322 -10.27 23.07 -25.58
N ALA A 323 -9.51 22.34 -24.76
CA ALA A 323 -8.18 21.86 -25.10
C ALA A 323 -8.30 20.50 -25.80
N ALA A 324 -8.36 20.51 -27.14
CA ALA A 324 -8.29 19.30 -27.96
C ALA A 324 -6.82 18.84 -28.07
N ILE A 325 -6.41 17.94 -27.18
CA ILE A 325 -5.02 17.46 -27.08
C ILE A 325 -4.82 16.18 -27.90
N GLY A 326 -3.59 15.88 -28.32
CA GLY A 326 -3.29 14.62 -29.01
C GLY A 326 -3.10 13.44 -28.04
N TYR A 327 -2.27 12.49 -28.46
CA TYR A 327 -1.74 11.48 -27.54
C TYR A 327 -0.76 12.14 -26.56
N GLU A 328 -1.10 12.14 -25.28
CA GLU A 328 -0.22 12.55 -24.18
C GLU A 328 0.00 11.37 -23.25
N TRP A 329 1.26 11.07 -22.93
CA TRP A 329 1.60 10.05 -21.93
C TRP A 329 2.08 10.72 -20.65
N ASP A 330 3.17 11.48 -20.72
CA ASP A 330 3.88 12.02 -19.56
C ASP A 330 3.04 13.00 -18.73
N ARG A 331 2.13 13.72 -19.38
CA ARG A 331 1.28 14.73 -18.74
C ARG A 331 0.00 14.18 -18.13
N LEU A 332 -0.39 12.93 -18.43
CA LEU A 332 -1.67 12.37 -17.95
C LEU A 332 -1.87 12.46 -16.43
N PRO A 333 -0.87 12.12 -15.59
CA PRO A 333 -1.02 12.25 -14.13
C PRO A 333 -1.34 13.67 -13.69
N TYR A 334 -0.74 14.67 -14.34
CA TYR A 334 -0.95 16.08 -14.01
C TYR A 334 -2.28 16.59 -14.54
N ILE A 335 -2.73 16.11 -15.71
CA ILE A 335 -4.06 16.45 -16.24
C ILE A 335 -5.14 15.90 -15.31
N HIS A 336 -5.04 14.64 -14.88
CA HIS A 336 -5.94 14.11 -13.85
C HIS A 336 -5.90 14.96 -12.57
N ALA A 337 -4.71 15.29 -12.06
CA ALA A 337 -4.57 16.05 -10.81
C ALA A 337 -5.22 17.44 -10.81
N ILE A 338 -5.27 18.12 -11.97
CA ILE A 338 -5.94 19.42 -12.10
C ILE A 338 -7.41 19.31 -12.52
N SER A 339 -7.89 18.10 -12.83
CA SER A 339 -9.26 17.86 -13.28
C SER A 339 -10.24 17.92 -12.13
N SER A 340 -11.38 18.57 -12.36
CA SER A 340 -12.50 18.54 -11.43
C SER A 340 -13.32 17.26 -11.58
N VAL A 341 -13.53 16.82 -12.83
CA VAL A 341 -14.32 15.62 -13.14
C VAL A 341 -13.64 14.88 -14.29
N TYR A 342 -13.50 13.56 -14.17
CA TYR A 342 -13.18 12.71 -15.31
C TYR A 342 -14.49 12.24 -15.95
N CYS A 343 -14.64 12.39 -17.27
CA CYS A 343 -15.87 12.02 -17.97
C CYS A 343 -15.59 11.13 -19.18
N SER A 344 -16.30 10.00 -19.31
CA SER A 344 -16.20 9.13 -20.48
C SER A 344 -17.56 8.58 -20.92
N PRO A 345 -18.10 9.02 -22.08
CA PRO A 345 -19.35 8.49 -22.62
C PRO A 345 -19.19 7.18 -23.40
N SER A 346 -18.03 6.51 -23.27
CA SER A 346 -17.70 5.29 -24.01
C SER A 346 -18.76 4.20 -23.87
N ILE A 347 -19.21 3.66 -24.99
CA ILE A 347 -20.16 2.52 -25.06
C ILE A 347 -19.46 1.18 -25.30
N MET A 348 -18.12 1.17 -25.23
CA MET A 348 -17.33 -0.05 -25.33
C MET A 348 -16.06 0.09 -24.50
N GLU A 349 -16.05 -0.55 -23.34
CA GLU A 349 -14.89 -0.69 -22.47
C GLU A 349 -14.69 -2.15 -22.04
N GLY A 350 -13.43 -2.54 -21.85
CA GLY A 350 -13.09 -3.83 -21.24
C GLY A 350 -13.23 -3.78 -19.71
N PHE A 351 -12.65 -2.75 -19.11
CA PHE A 351 -12.67 -2.53 -17.66
C PHE A 351 -12.96 -1.05 -17.32
N GLY A 352 -12.22 -0.12 -17.94
CA GLY A 352 -12.36 1.32 -17.67
C GLY A 352 -11.11 1.90 -17.00
N MET A 353 -9.94 1.71 -17.61
CA MET A 353 -8.65 2.11 -17.02
C MET A 353 -8.55 3.62 -16.78
N ALA A 354 -8.99 4.45 -17.73
CA ALA A 354 -8.84 5.89 -17.59
C ALA A 354 -9.75 6.49 -16.50
N ILE A 355 -10.95 5.91 -16.25
CA ILE A 355 -11.78 6.32 -15.10
C ILE A 355 -11.18 5.84 -13.78
N GLN A 356 -10.53 4.67 -13.78
CA GLN A 356 -9.77 4.13 -12.65
C GLN A 356 -8.53 5.00 -12.33
N GLU A 357 -7.83 5.52 -13.34
CA GLU A 357 -6.72 6.47 -13.19
C GLU A 357 -7.18 7.79 -12.57
N GLY A 358 -8.36 8.27 -12.98
CA GLY A 358 -9.02 9.43 -12.37
C GLY A 358 -9.38 9.20 -10.91
N ALA A 359 -10.00 8.07 -10.60
CA ALA A 359 -10.35 7.66 -9.25
C ALA A 359 -9.11 7.56 -8.35
N ALA A 360 -8.02 6.96 -8.84
CA ALA A 360 -6.73 6.90 -8.14
C ALA A 360 -6.08 8.27 -7.89
N THR A 361 -6.54 9.33 -8.56
CA THR A 361 -6.10 10.72 -8.35
C THR A 361 -7.12 11.54 -7.53
N ALA A 362 -8.10 10.87 -6.90
CA ALA A 362 -9.22 11.48 -6.17
C ALA A 362 -10.12 12.38 -7.03
N VAL A 363 -10.26 12.04 -8.32
CA VAL A 363 -11.17 12.73 -9.25
C VAL A 363 -12.43 11.87 -9.44
N PRO A 364 -13.64 12.40 -9.17
CA PRO A 364 -14.87 11.66 -9.37
C PRO A 364 -15.10 11.39 -10.87
N GLY A 365 -15.68 10.23 -11.16
CA GLY A 365 -15.94 9.77 -12.53
C GLY A 365 -17.39 9.97 -12.96
N VAL A 366 -17.61 10.49 -14.16
CA VAL A 366 -18.88 10.43 -14.88
C VAL A 366 -18.71 9.49 -16.07
N GLY A 367 -19.57 8.49 -16.22
CA GLY A 367 -19.40 7.53 -17.30
C GLY A 367 -20.67 6.87 -17.78
N SER A 368 -20.57 6.13 -18.88
CA SER A 368 -21.72 5.38 -19.38
C SER A 368 -21.98 4.11 -18.56
N HIS A 369 -23.21 3.60 -18.61
CA HIS A 369 -23.61 2.27 -18.13
C HIS A 369 -22.81 1.07 -18.70
N LEU A 370 -21.88 1.30 -19.64
CA LEU A 370 -21.04 0.27 -20.27
C LEU A 370 -19.57 0.37 -19.86
N ILE A 371 -19.26 1.10 -18.78
CA ILE A 371 -17.93 1.18 -18.18
C ILE A 371 -17.93 0.32 -16.90
N PRO A 372 -17.39 -0.92 -16.94
CA PRO A 372 -17.48 -1.84 -15.81
C PRO A 372 -16.90 -1.31 -14.50
N PHE A 373 -15.78 -0.59 -14.55
CA PHE A 373 -15.17 -0.04 -13.34
C PHE A 373 -16.09 0.97 -12.63
N LEU A 374 -16.85 1.74 -13.41
CA LEU A 374 -17.83 2.66 -12.86
C LEU A 374 -19.01 1.89 -12.25
N THR A 375 -19.64 1.02 -13.04
CA THR A 375 -20.90 0.37 -12.66
C THR A 375 -20.73 -0.61 -11.52
N ASP A 376 -19.62 -1.35 -11.50
CA ASP A 376 -19.44 -2.50 -10.61
C ASP A 376 -18.68 -2.13 -9.33
N TYR A 377 -18.03 -0.94 -9.31
CA TYR A 377 -17.22 -0.50 -8.17
C TYR A 377 -17.49 0.93 -7.76
N LEU A 378 -17.32 1.92 -8.64
CA LEU A 378 -17.46 3.32 -8.24
C LEU A 378 -18.89 3.73 -7.86
N LEU A 379 -19.92 3.02 -8.32
CA LEU A 379 -21.28 3.31 -7.88
C LEU A 379 -21.55 2.90 -6.42
N GLY A 380 -20.83 1.90 -5.90
CA GLY A 380 -21.09 1.34 -4.57
C GLY A 380 -22.43 0.57 -4.50
N ASP A 381 -22.80 0.15 -3.30
CA ASP A 381 -24.03 -0.61 -3.05
C ASP A 381 -25.26 0.32 -2.93
N GLU A 382 -25.06 1.53 -2.39
CA GLU A 382 -26.10 2.53 -2.23
C GLU A 382 -26.10 3.52 -3.39
N THR A 383 -27.14 3.45 -4.24
CA THR A 383 -27.28 4.35 -5.40
C THR A 383 -28.58 5.14 -5.38
N GLU A 384 -28.52 6.39 -5.84
CA GLU A 384 -29.68 7.25 -6.07
C GLU A 384 -29.97 7.38 -7.57
N GLN A 385 -31.23 7.21 -7.97
CA GLN A 385 -31.66 7.41 -9.35
C GLN A 385 -32.36 8.75 -9.52
N LEU A 386 -31.87 9.57 -10.45
CA LEU A 386 -32.46 10.85 -10.80
C LEU A 386 -32.83 10.84 -12.28
N THR A 387 -33.98 11.43 -12.63
CA THR A 387 -34.42 11.57 -14.03
C THR A 387 -34.42 13.04 -14.45
N PRO A 388 -33.32 13.55 -15.01
CA PRO A 388 -33.24 14.92 -15.50
C PRO A 388 -34.22 15.16 -16.65
N GLU A 389 -34.67 16.40 -16.79
CA GLU A 389 -35.47 16.80 -17.96
C GLU A 389 -34.64 16.62 -19.25
N GLY A 390 -35.21 15.91 -20.22
CA GLY A 390 -34.54 15.63 -21.50
C GLY A 390 -33.64 14.38 -21.51
N ALA A 391 -33.31 13.82 -20.34
CA ALA A 391 -32.57 12.57 -20.27
C ALA A 391 -33.41 11.39 -20.80
N SER A 392 -32.74 10.49 -21.51
CA SER A 392 -33.34 9.29 -22.12
C SER A 392 -33.65 8.20 -21.09
N GLN A 393 -32.88 8.16 -19.98
CA GLN A 393 -33.00 7.22 -18.86
C GLN A 393 -32.54 7.93 -17.57
N PRO A 394 -32.87 7.39 -16.38
CA PRO A 394 -32.33 7.91 -15.13
C PRO A 394 -30.80 7.86 -15.10
N ILE A 395 -30.18 8.90 -14.57
CA ILE A 395 -28.78 8.83 -14.13
C ILE A 395 -28.74 8.11 -12.78
N VAL A 396 -27.62 7.44 -12.50
CA VAL A 396 -27.38 6.73 -11.23
C VAL A 396 -26.22 7.40 -10.54
N VAL A 397 -26.48 7.98 -9.37
CA VAL A 397 -25.48 8.64 -8.52
C VAL A 397 -25.03 7.63 -7.48
N GLY A 398 -23.73 7.35 -7.44
CA GLY A 398 -23.12 6.44 -6.47
C GLY A 398 -22.08 7.12 -5.60
N GLU A 399 -21.29 6.31 -4.89
CA GLU A 399 -20.33 6.79 -3.90
C GLU A 399 -19.12 7.51 -4.52
N GLY A 400 -18.54 6.93 -5.58
CA GLY A 400 -17.33 7.41 -6.26
C GLY A 400 -17.55 7.91 -7.70
N GLY A 401 -18.78 7.83 -8.23
CA GLY A 401 -19.08 8.29 -9.58
C GLY A 401 -20.57 8.42 -9.91
N ILE A 402 -20.85 8.93 -11.11
CA ILE A 402 -22.20 9.06 -11.67
C ILE A 402 -22.27 8.35 -13.02
N MET A 403 -23.26 7.49 -13.19
CA MET A 403 -23.52 6.78 -14.42
C MET A 403 -24.66 7.44 -15.20
N ALA A 404 -24.47 7.61 -16.50
CA ALA A 404 -25.47 8.05 -17.47
C ALA A 404 -25.64 7.03 -18.61
N GLN A 405 -26.74 7.15 -19.36
CA GLN A 405 -26.98 6.27 -20.50
C GLN A 405 -26.07 6.64 -21.68
N GLY A 406 -25.54 5.62 -22.39
CA GLY A 406 -24.73 5.84 -23.58
C GLY A 406 -25.52 6.57 -24.66
N GLY A 407 -24.94 7.62 -25.26
CA GLY A 407 -25.62 8.51 -26.22
C GLY A 407 -26.44 9.65 -25.61
N ASP A 408 -26.64 9.68 -24.30
CA ASP A 408 -27.53 10.62 -23.62
C ASP A 408 -26.85 11.94 -23.26
N VAL A 409 -26.88 12.91 -24.18
CA VAL A 409 -26.28 14.24 -23.99
C VAL A 409 -26.82 14.95 -22.74
N ASP A 410 -28.12 14.85 -22.47
CA ASP A 410 -28.77 15.54 -21.35
C ASP A 410 -28.44 14.88 -20.01
N GLY A 411 -28.39 13.54 -19.96
CA GLY A 411 -27.92 12.79 -18.79
C GLY A 411 -26.48 13.14 -18.43
N PHE A 412 -25.56 13.15 -19.40
CA PHE A 412 -24.16 13.55 -19.18
C PHE A 412 -24.04 15.02 -18.75
N ALA A 413 -24.80 15.93 -19.37
CA ALA A 413 -24.78 17.34 -19.02
C ALA A 413 -25.22 17.56 -17.56
N TYR A 414 -26.29 16.88 -17.13
CA TYR A 414 -26.79 16.99 -15.76
C TYR A 414 -25.79 16.42 -14.73
N ALA A 415 -25.19 15.25 -15.00
CA ALA A 415 -24.18 14.66 -14.13
C ALA A 415 -22.95 15.56 -13.96
N LEU A 416 -22.48 16.18 -15.05
CA LEU A 416 -21.40 17.16 -15.01
C LEU A 416 -21.82 18.42 -14.23
N GLU A 417 -23.03 18.95 -14.47
CA GLU A 417 -23.56 20.12 -13.75
C GLU A 417 -23.61 19.89 -12.24
N MET A 418 -24.06 18.71 -11.78
CA MET A 418 -24.07 18.37 -10.35
C MET A 418 -22.69 18.49 -9.72
N LEU A 419 -21.67 17.84 -10.29
CA LEU A 419 -20.31 17.84 -9.73
C LEU A 419 -19.61 19.19 -9.91
N LEU A 420 -19.93 19.95 -10.95
CA LEU A 420 -19.33 21.25 -11.20
C LEU A 420 -20.00 22.37 -10.41
N THR A 421 -21.20 22.18 -9.85
CA THR A 421 -21.88 23.18 -9.00
C THR A 421 -21.68 22.92 -7.51
N ASP A 422 -21.61 21.65 -7.09
CA ASP A 422 -21.39 21.26 -5.69
C ASP A 422 -19.94 20.79 -5.45
N ASP A 423 -19.14 21.69 -4.88
CA ASP A 423 -17.75 21.41 -4.52
C ASP A 423 -17.61 20.37 -3.39
N ASN A 424 -18.57 20.28 -2.47
CA ASN A 424 -18.52 19.33 -1.36
C ASN A 424 -18.85 17.93 -1.85
N LEU A 425 -19.90 17.79 -2.67
CA LEU A 425 -20.24 16.53 -3.34
C LEU A 425 -19.06 16.05 -4.18
N ARG A 426 -18.49 16.92 -5.02
CA ARG A 426 -17.35 16.57 -5.88
C ARG A 426 -16.15 16.06 -5.09
N ARG A 427 -15.75 16.75 -4.01
CA ARG A 427 -14.63 16.32 -3.16
C ARG A 427 -14.92 15.02 -2.43
N LYS A 428 -16.13 14.88 -1.86
CA LYS A 428 -16.55 13.65 -1.19
C LYS A 428 -16.53 12.45 -2.15
N MET A 429 -17.12 12.61 -3.33
CA MET A 429 -17.17 11.56 -4.34
C MET A 429 -15.78 11.24 -4.90
N GLY A 430 -14.92 12.23 -5.13
CA GLY A 430 -13.53 12.01 -5.52
C GLY A 430 -12.74 11.22 -4.47
N GLN A 431 -12.95 11.52 -3.19
CA GLN A 431 -12.32 10.78 -2.10
C GLN A 431 -12.80 9.33 -2.02
N GLN A 432 -14.11 9.10 -2.14
CA GLN A 432 -14.66 7.74 -2.18
C GLN A 432 -14.14 6.96 -3.39
N ALA A 433 -14.04 7.60 -4.56
CA ALA A 433 -13.44 6.98 -5.75
C ALA A 433 -11.98 6.55 -5.48
N TYR A 434 -11.21 7.37 -4.76
CA TYR A 434 -9.85 7.04 -4.34
C TYR A 434 -9.83 5.83 -3.40
N GLU A 435 -10.67 5.81 -2.36
CA GLU A 435 -10.73 4.72 -1.36
C GLU A 435 -11.21 3.38 -1.94
N ILE A 436 -12.17 3.41 -2.87
CA ILE A 436 -12.61 2.23 -3.63
C ILE A 436 -11.46 1.68 -4.49
N THR A 437 -10.63 2.58 -5.05
CA THR A 437 -9.55 2.22 -5.97
C THR A 437 -8.28 1.77 -5.23
N ILE A 438 -7.86 2.49 -4.19
CA ILE A 438 -6.59 2.32 -3.47
C ILE A 438 -6.92 1.95 -2.02
N PRO A 439 -6.38 0.83 -1.49
CA PRO A 439 -5.25 0.05 -2.02
C PRO A 439 -5.62 -1.14 -2.92
N TYR A 440 -6.91 -1.37 -3.19
CA TYR A 440 -7.41 -2.62 -3.76
C TYR A 440 -6.97 -2.88 -5.21
N PHE A 441 -7.16 -1.93 -6.12
CA PHE A 441 -6.85 -2.09 -7.54
C PHE A 441 -5.42 -1.65 -7.89
N THR A 442 -4.49 -1.95 -6.99
CA THR A 442 -3.05 -1.76 -7.22
C THR A 442 -2.44 -3.04 -7.78
N TRP A 443 -1.41 -2.89 -8.62
CA TRP A 443 -0.72 -4.04 -9.19
C TRP A 443 -0.20 -4.98 -8.09
N LYS A 444 0.39 -4.42 -7.03
CA LYS A 444 0.91 -5.18 -5.89
C LYS A 444 -0.19 -6.00 -5.21
N HIS A 445 -1.31 -5.37 -4.85
CA HIS A 445 -2.40 -6.06 -4.14
C HIS A 445 -3.02 -7.18 -4.99
N MET A 446 -3.40 -6.89 -6.23
CA MET A 446 -4.04 -7.89 -7.10
C MET A 446 -3.09 -9.03 -7.50
N THR A 447 -1.80 -8.75 -7.66
CA THR A 447 -0.78 -9.79 -7.92
C THR A 447 -0.58 -10.70 -6.72
N MET A 448 -0.48 -10.13 -5.51
CA MET A 448 -0.39 -10.93 -4.28
C MET A 448 -1.63 -11.81 -4.11
N ARG A 449 -2.84 -11.25 -4.31
CA ARG A 449 -4.09 -12.00 -4.24
C ARG A 449 -4.14 -13.13 -5.26
N LEU A 450 -3.70 -12.89 -6.50
CA LEU A 450 -3.60 -13.93 -7.52
C LEU A 450 -2.70 -15.08 -7.04
N LEU A 451 -1.47 -14.77 -6.62
CA LEU A 451 -0.47 -15.76 -6.20
C LEU A 451 -0.94 -16.56 -4.97
N GLN A 452 -1.59 -15.91 -4.01
CA GLN A 452 -2.23 -16.55 -2.86
C GLN A 452 -3.38 -17.48 -3.28
N THR A 453 -4.24 -17.03 -4.19
CA THR A 453 -5.43 -17.81 -4.62
C THR A 453 -5.03 -19.05 -5.42
N ILE A 454 -3.94 -18.99 -6.19
CA ILE A 454 -3.39 -20.18 -6.84
C ILE A 454 -2.51 -21.01 -5.92
N GLU A 455 -2.48 -20.72 -4.61
CA GLU A 455 -1.66 -21.42 -3.61
C GLU A 455 -0.19 -21.57 -4.06
N TYR A 456 0.37 -20.53 -4.68
CA TYR A 456 1.78 -20.53 -5.02
C TYR A 456 2.58 -20.16 -3.76
N ASP A 457 3.43 -21.06 -3.30
CA ASP A 457 4.35 -20.79 -2.19
C ASP A 457 5.43 -19.83 -2.68
N LEU A 458 5.33 -18.57 -2.29
CA LEU A 458 6.25 -17.51 -2.72
C LEU A 458 7.71 -17.82 -2.38
N GLY A 459 7.99 -18.68 -1.37
CA GLY A 459 9.33 -19.05 -0.95
C GLY A 459 10.21 -17.85 -0.53
N PRO A 460 11.20 -18.05 0.37
CA PRO A 460 10.83 -18.04 1.78
C PRO A 460 9.70 -17.03 2.04
N LYS A 461 8.61 -17.53 2.64
CA LYS A 461 7.63 -16.77 3.45
C LYS A 461 8.15 -15.38 3.76
N GLN A 462 7.33 -14.32 3.57
CA GLN A 462 7.51 -13.03 4.26
C GLN A 462 8.30 -13.29 5.52
N GLN A 463 9.55 -12.82 5.58
CA GLN A 463 10.57 -13.39 6.45
C GLN A 463 9.95 -13.54 7.85
N GLN A 464 9.74 -14.77 8.33
CA GLN A 464 8.96 -14.97 9.54
C GLN A 464 9.55 -16.06 10.41
N ILE A 465 9.41 -15.88 11.71
CA ILE A 465 9.64 -16.94 12.67
C ILE A 465 8.57 -18.01 12.44
N SER A 466 8.99 -19.25 12.17
CA SER A 466 8.05 -20.35 12.02
C SER A 466 7.39 -20.69 13.36
N ARG A 467 6.16 -21.20 13.36
CA ARG A 467 5.52 -21.74 14.58
C ARG A 467 6.36 -22.83 15.24
N GLU A 468 7.06 -23.66 14.45
CA GLU A 468 7.95 -24.67 15.01
C GLU A 468 9.13 -24.03 15.76
N SER A 469 9.75 -23.00 15.18
CA SER A 469 10.81 -22.23 15.83
C SER A 469 10.30 -21.51 17.07
N LEU A 470 9.09 -20.92 17.00
CA LEU A 470 8.43 -20.29 18.14
C LEU A 470 8.20 -21.28 19.28
N ASN A 471 7.64 -22.46 18.98
CA ASN A 471 7.33 -23.49 19.97
C ASN A 471 8.59 -23.99 20.71
N LYS A 472 9.77 -23.92 20.07
CA LYS A 472 11.05 -24.27 20.72
C LYS A 472 11.50 -23.26 21.78
N ILE A 473 11.02 -22.02 21.69
CA ILE A 473 11.35 -20.93 22.60
C ILE A 473 10.13 -20.46 23.40
N LEU A 474 9.01 -21.18 23.33
CA LEU A 474 7.78 -20.83 24.03
C LEU A 474 7.87 -21.24 25.50
N GLU A 475 7.84 -20.27 26.41
CA GLU A 475 7.79 -20.46 27.86
C GLU A 475 6.35 -20.42 28.39
N SER A 476 5.48 -19.63 27.75
CA SER A 476 4.03 -19.62 28.00
C SER A 476 3.26 -19.19 26.74
N GLU A 477 2.10 -19.80 26.51
CA GLU A 477 1.19 -19.41 25.43
C GLU A 477 0.48 -18.08 25.74
N THR A 478 0.13 -17.85 27.00
CA THR A 478 -0.56 -16.63 27.45
C THR A 478 0.06 -16.07 28.70
N ILE A 479 0.11 -14.74 28.78
CA ILE A 479 0.61 -14.01 29.95
C ILE A 479 -0.28 -14.19 31.20
N ASP A 480 -1.54 -14.59 31.01
CA ASP A 480 -2.50 -14.76 32.12
C ASP A 480 -2.12 -15.92 33.05
N GLU A 481 -1.37 -16.91 32.52
CA GLU A 481 -0.97 -18.12 33.24
C GLU A 481 0.36 -17.97 34.00
N VAL A 482 1.11 -16.87 33.80
CA VAL A 482 2.45 -16.69 34.36
C VAL A 482 2.44 -15.58 35.42
N SER A 483 2.73 -15.87 36.69
CA SER A 483 2.82 -14.84 37.73
C SER A 483 4.02 -13.90 37.54
N VAL A 484 3.95 -12.68 38.09
CA VAL A 484 5.10 -11.76 38.03
C VAL A 484 6.31 -12.35 38.75
N SER A 485 6.11 -13.10 39.86
CA SER A 485 7.20 -13.83 40.52
C SER A 485 7.90 -14.79 39.57
N GLN A 486 7.12 -15.55 38.78
CA GLN A 486 7.66 -16.46 37.78
C GLN A 486 8.42 -15.68 36.69
N LEU A 487 7.90 -14.54 36.21
CA LEU A 487 8.62 -13.69 35.23
C LEU A 487 9.97 -13.19 35.77
N PHE A 488 10.05 -12.81 37.05
CA PHE A 488 11.31 -12.43 37.70
C PHE A 488 12.29 -13.62 37.75
N GLU A 489 11.79 -14.82 38.07
CA GLU A 489 12.60 -16.04 38.11
C GLU A 489 13.09 -16.47 36.72
N THR A 490 12.24 -16.44 35.69
CA THR A 490 12.63 -16.83 34.32
C THR A 490 13.70 -15.90 33.76
N VAL A 491 13.61 -14.59 34.02
CA VAL A 491 14.67 -13.64 33.63
C VAL A 491 15.94 -13.86 34.44
N ARG A 492 15.84 -14.11 35.76
CA ARG A 492 17.01 -14.32 36.62
C ARG A 492 17.80 -15.58 36.21
N ASN A 493 17.09 -16.63 35.82
CA ASN A 493 17.66 -17.93 35.47
C ASN A 493 18.09 -18.05 33.99
N ASP A 494 17.83 -17.04 33.16
CA ASP A 494 18.22 -17.03 31.75
C ASP A 494 19.71 -16.73 31.59
N THR A 495 20.50 -17.76 31.27
CA THR A 495 21.96 -17.68 31.18
C THR A 495 22.46 -16.80 30.03
N GLU A 496 21.68 -16.66 28.95
CA GLU A 496 22.06 -15.81 27.82
C GLU A 496 21.81 -14.34 28.17
N LEU A 497 20.66 -14.05 28.78
CA LEU A 497 20.28 -12.71 29.22
C LEU A 497 21.21 -12.19 30.33
N ALA A 498 21.67 -13.07 31.23
CA ALA A 498 22.63 -12.73 32.28
C ALA A 498 23.96 -12.14 31.75
N LYS A 499 24.36 -12.46 30.51
CA LYS A 499 25.58 -11.91 29.86
C LYS A 499 25.45 -10.42 29.53
N PHE A 500 24.22 -9.92 29.44
CA PHE A 500 23.88 -8.54 29.08
C PHE A 500 23.22 -7.78 30.23
N ARG A 501 23.40 -8.29 31.46
CA ARG A 501 22.87 -7.66 32.67
C ARG A 501 23.36 -6.20 32.80
N PRO A 502 22.47 -5.23 33.10
CA PRO A 502 22.84 -3.84 33.36
C PRO A 502 23.70 -3.72 34.62
N ASP A 503 24.43 -2.61 34.73
CA ASP A 503 25.28 -2.30 35.89
C ASP A 503 24.47 -2.08 37.19
N ALA A 504 23.13 -2.04 37.09
CA ALA A 504 22.20 -1.76 38.19
C ALA A 504 22.50 -0.44 38.92
N LEU A 505 22.98 0.56 38.18
CA LEU A 505 23.30 1.89 38.68
C LEU A 505 22.37 2.93 38.05
N TYR A 506 21.84 3.83 38.87
CA TYR A 506 21.16 5.04 38.40
C TYR A 506 21.57 6.27 39.20
N GLN A 507 21.37 7.42 38.58
CA GLN A 507 21.46 8.73 39.22
C GLN A 507 20.26 9.58 38.79
N VAL A 508 19.91 10.57 39.60
CA VAL A 508 18.93 11.58 39.22
C VAL A 508 19.68 12.88 38.97
N ASP A 509 19.42 13.53 37.83
CA ASP A 509 19.94 14.88 37.64
C ASP A 509 19.20 15.84 38.58
N PRO A 510 19.86 16.46 39.57
CA PRO A 510 19.17 17.28 40.55
C PRO A 510 18.63 18.60 39.97
N ARG A 511 19.02 18.98 38.74
CA ARG A 511 18.59 20.22 38.10
C ARG A 511 17.18 20.09 37.53
N ASP A 512 16.90 18.95 36.92
CA ASP A 512 15.67 18.73 36.15
C ASP A 512 15.02 17.37 36.44
N GLY A 513 15.49 16.62 37.45
CA GLY A 513 14.96 15.33 37.86
C GLY A 513 15.04 14.21 36.82
N ALA A 514 15.85 14.36 35.75
CA ALA A 514 16.04 13.31 34.77
C ALA A 514 16.65 12.06 35.41
N VAL A 515 16.06 10.88 35.13
CA VAL A 515 16.56 9.59 35.62
C VAL A 515 17.57 9.05 34.62
N ILE A 516 18.80 8.84 35.07
CA ILE A 516 19.92 8.34 34.26
C ILE A 516 20.22 6.91 34.67
N LEU A 517 19.99 5.95 33.76
CA LEU A 517 20.32 4.54 33.97
C LEU A 517 21.67 4.24 33.29
N TYR A 518 22.61 3.69 34.05
CA TYR A 518 23.91 3.26 33.51
C TYR A 518 23.85 1.79 33.12
N ASN A 519 24.18 1.50 31.86
CA ASN A 519 24.19 0.15 31.32
C ASN A 519 25.29 0.00 30.25
N SER A 520 26.50 -0.30 30.72
CA SER A 520 27.68 -0.52 29.88
C SER A 520 27.52 -1.73 28.94
N ALA A 521 26.79 -2.76 29.36
CA ALA A 521 26.53 -3.96 28.56
C ALA A 521 25.73 -3.66 27.28
N ARG A 522 24.92 -2.60 27.28
CA ARG A 522 24.09 -2.20 26.14
C ARG A 522 24.88 -1.76 24.91
N ALA A 523 26.16 -1.40 25.07
CA ALA A 523 27.06 -1.09 23.95
C ALA A 523 27.31 -2.29 23.01
N ARG A 524 26.98 -3.52 23.43
CA ARG A 524 27.12 -4.75 22.65
C ARG A 524 25.87 -5.11 21.83
N ARG A 525 24.84 -4.25 21.80
CA ARG A 525 23.59 -4.51 21.07
C ARG A 525 23.88 -4.56 19.56
N PRO A 526 23.37 -5.56 18.82
CA PRO A 526 23.49 -5.60 17.37
C PRO A 526 22.70 -4.44 16.74
N HIS A 527 23.22 -3.92 15.63
CA HIS A 527 22.59 -2.89 14.82
C HIS A 527 22.60 -3.35 13.35
N ASP A 528 21.43 -3.39 12.71
CA ASP A 528 21.30 -3.75 11.29
C ASP A 528 21.89 -2.67 10.34
N TYR A 529 22.20 -1.50 10.88
CA TYR A 529 22.75 -0.36 10.14
C TYR A 529 24.22 -0.13 10.52
N PRO A 530 25.20 -0.75 9.82
CA PRO A 530 26.59 -0.36 10.00
C PRO A 530 26.84 1.02 9.38
N GLU A 531 27.75 1.80 9.97
CA GLU A 531 28.35 2.95 9.30
C GLU A 531 28.94 2.52 7.94
N PRO A 532 28.88 3.38 6.89
CA PRO A 532 29.20 2.95 5.52
C PRO A 532 30.72 2.76 5.34
N PRO A 533 31.15 1.84 4.46
CA PRO A 533 31.19 2.18 3.05
C PRO A 533 30.63 1.12 2.09
N ALA A 534 30.27 1.60 0.90
CA ALA A 534 30.16 0.99 -0.42
C ALA A 534 29.91 -0.53 -0.58
N GLU A 535 29.01 -0.81 -1.54
CA GLU A 535 28.78 -2.07 -2.25
C GLU A 535 27.94 -3.15 -1.55
N SER A 536 26.94 -3.61 -2.31
CA SER A 536 26.24 -4.89 -2.20
C SER A 536 25.81 -5.33 -0.80
N LYS A 537 24.52 -5.19 -0.49
CA LYS A 537 23.91 -6.01 0.56
C LYS A 537 22.77 -6.85 0.00
N THR A 538 23.09 -8.14 -0.10
CA THR A 538 22.18 -9.26 0.09
C THR A 538 21.16 -8.97 1.20
N ALA A 539 19.95 -9.51 1.09
CA ALA A 539 18.91 -9.43 2.11
C ALA A 539 19.49 -9.70 3.50
N THR A 540 19.41 -8.69 4.37
CA THR A 540 19.95 -8.76 5.74
C THR A 540 19.22 -9.87 6.49
N ALA A 541 19.96 -10.88 6.98
CA ALA A 541 19.36 -11.96 7.77
C ALA A 541 18.77 -11.38 9.08
N CYS A 542 17.46 -11.53 9.29
CA CYS A 542 16.78 -11.06 10.49
C CYS A 542 16.90 -12.15 11.57
N PRO A 543 17.56 -11.87 12.71
CA PRO A 543 17.75 -12.87 13.76
C PRO A 543 16.42 -13.37 14.31
N ILE A 544 15.37 -12.55 14.28
CA ILE A 544 14.06 -12.87 14.82
C ILE A 544 13.35 -13.88 13.94
N CYS A 545 13.38 -13.67 12.62
CA CYS A 545 12.81 -14.63 11.68
C CYS A 545 13.53 -15.99 11.72
N ASP A 546 14.83 -15.99 12.07
CA ASP A 546 15.59 -17.21 12.32
C ASP A 546 15.26 -17.88 13.68
N GLY A 547 14.38 -17.29 14.50
CA GLY A 547 14.07 -17.75 15.85
C GLY A 547 15.20 -17.51 16.86
N LYS A 548 16.20 -16.68 16.53
CA LYS A 548 17.32 -16.32 17.42
C LYS A 548 16.90 -15.18 18.35
N THR A 549 15.97 -15.47 19.25
CA THR A 549 15.48 -14.55 20.28
C THR A 549 15.32 -15.29 21.61
N THR A 550 14.93 -14.58 22.67
CA THR A 550 14.74 -15.14 24.01
C THR A 550 13.37 -15.83 24.14
N GLY A 551 13.13 -16.46 25.29
CA GLY A 551 11.86 -17.11 25.62
C GLY A 551 10.62 -16.22 25.47
N VAL A 552 9.60 -16.77 24.83
CA VAL A 552 8.30 -16.15 24.52
C VAL A 552 7.31 -16.46 25.65
N ILE A 553 6.63 -15.43 26.14
CA ILE A 553 5.74 -15.50 27.31
C ILE A 553 4.27 -15.20 26.99
N ASP A 554 3.99 -14.85 25.74
CA ASP A 554 2.64 -14.57 25.23
C ASP A 554 2.65 -14.65 23.70
N VAL A 555 1.66 -15.30 23.11
CA VAL A 555 1.44 -15.34 21.66
C VAL A 555 -0.05 -15.21 21.36
N ALA A 556 -0.37 -14.48 20.29
CA ALA A 556 -1.74 -14.42 19.77
C ALA A 556 -1.75 -14.47 18.24
N ASP A 557 -2.71 -15.21 17.71
CA ASP A 557 -2.87 -15.40 16.28
C ASP A 557 -3.40 -14.12 15.62
N LEU A 558 -2.95 -13.86 14.40
CA LEU A 558 -3.40 -12.78 13.53
C LEU A 558 -4.04 -13.40 12.27
N SER A 559 -4.75 -12.60 11.48
CA SER A 559 -5.29 -13.02 10.17
C SER A 559 -4.19 -13.59 9.26
N GLU A 560 -2.98 -13.03 9.36
CA GLU A 560 -1.75 -13.57 8.77
C GLU A 560 -0.63 -13.61 9.83
N GLY A 561 -0.18 -14.82 10.19
CA GLY A 561 0.89 -15.00 11.17
C GLY A 561 0.44 -14.90 12.62
N PHE A 562 1.23 -14.23 13.47
CA PHE A 562 0.95 -14.04 14.90
C PHE A 562 1.74 -12.87 15.51
N THR A 563 1.25 -12.28 16.58
CA THR A 563 2.02 -11.38 17.46
C THR A 563 2.55 -12.17 18.65
N PHE A 564 3.70 -11.78 19.20
CA PHE A 564 4.23 -12.43 20.39
C PHE A 564 5.09 -11.50 21.25
N ILE A 565 5.20 -11.83 22.54
CA ILE A 565 5.98 -11.09 23.54
C ILE A 565 7.10 -11.98 24.06
N ASN A 566 8.32 -11.45 24.12
CA ASN A 566 9.48 -12.15 24.65
C ASN A 566 10.37 -11.24 25.49
N LYS A 567 11.28 -11.84 26.28
CA LYS A 567 12.24 -11.10 27.12
C LYS A 567 13.20 -10.27 26.25
N ASN A 568 13.56 -9.05 26.65
CA ASN A 568 14.60 -8.32 25.91
C ASN A 568 15.98 -8.90 26.26
N LEU A 569 16.73 -9.37 25.25
CA LEU A 569 18.09 -9.88 25.43
C LEU A 569 19.07 -8.81 25.96
N PHE A 570 18.78 -7.53 25.71
CA PHE A 570 19.55 -6.38 26.17
C PHE A 570 18.71 -5.54 27.15
N PRO A 571 18.41 -6.09 28.34
CA PRO A 571 17.51 -5.46 29.28
C PRO A 571 18.08 -4.15 29.82
N VAL A 572 17.22 -3.15 30.01
CA VAL A 572 17.61 -1.89 30.68
C VAL A 572 17.48 -2.01 32.19
N LEU A 573 16.59 -2.90 32.65
CA LEU A 573 16.32 -3.22 34.05
C LEU A 573 16.36 -4.73 34.23
N TYR A 574 16.86 -5.19 35.37
CA TYR A 574 17.04 -6.61 35.66
C TYR A 574 16.49 -6.95 37.05
N PRO A 575 15.96 -8.16 37.28
CA PRO A 575 15.53 -8.60 38.60
C PRO A 575 16.62 -8.52 39.67
N PRO A 576 16.29 -8.28 40.96
CA PRO A 576 17.27 -8.37 42.04
C PRO A 576 17.84 -9.80 42.16
N THR A 577 19.14 -9.94 42.48
CA THR A 577 19.88 -11.22 42.38
C THR A 577 20.08 -12.01 43.66
N ASN A 578 20.08 -11.39 44.85
CA ASN A 578 20.28 -12.11 46.12
C ASN A 578 19.16 -11.80 47.11
N GLY A 579 18.70 -12.80 47.87
CA GLY A 579 17.74 -12.64 48.96
C GLY A 579 18.18 -11.68 50.07
N THR A 580 19.44 -11.23 50.09
CA THR A 580 19.92 -10.14 50.96
C THR A 580 19.52 -8.74 50.49
N ASP A 581 19.15 -8.56 49.20
CA ASP A 581 18.51 -7.33 48.69
C ASP A 581 16.98 -7.34 48.91
N ILE A 582 16.44 -8.47 49.36
CA ILE A 582 15.00 -8.74 49.53
C ILE A 582 14.65 -8.98 51.02
N GLY A 583 15.66 -9.19 51.89
CA GLY A 583 15.49 -9.73 53.24
C GLY A 583 15.93 -8.84 54.42
N GLU A 584 16.69 -7.77 54.18
CA GLU A 584 16.81 -6.67 55.15
C GLU A 584 16.00 -5.50 54.62
N ALA A 585 14.71 -5.47 54.98
CA ALA A 585 13.78 -4.36 54.76
C ALA A 585 13.95 -3.65 53.40
N ILE A 586 13.12 -4.00 52.39
CA ILE A 586 12.67 -2.96 51.43
C ILE A 586 12.22 -1.80 52.33
N PRO A 587 12.92 -0.65 52.39
CA PRO A 587 12.65 0.35 53.43
C PRO A 587 11.28 0.92 53.15
N ASN A 588 10.25 0.36 53.80
CA ASN A 588 8.85 0.63 53.53
C ASN A 588 8.50 0.68 52.03
N ALA A 589 7.95 -0.41 51.47
CA ALA A 589 7.23 -0.41 50.19
C ALA A 589 5.96 0.49 50.20
N THR A 590 5.91 1.52 51.05
CA THR A 590 4.83 2.49 51.20
C THR A 590 5.22 3.88 50.70
N ALA A 591 6.43 4.08 50.15
CA ALA A 591 6.90 5.37 49.63
C ALA A 591 7.75 5.23 48.34
N PRO A 592 7.75 6.24 47.45
CA PRO A 592 8.65 6.27 46.29
C PRO A 592 10.12 6.21 46.73
N ARG A 593 10.95 5.40 46.05
CA ARG A 593 12.39 5.25 46.37
C ARG A 593 13.14 6.59 46.29
N THR A 594 14.03 6.81 47.25
CA THR A 594 14.94 7.97 47.30
C THR A 594 16.22 7.71 46.49
N GLU A 595 16.88 8.79 46.07
CA GLU A 595 18.16 8.80 45.36
C GLU A 595 19.21 7.88 46.06
N GLY A 596 19.73 6.88 45.34
CA GLY A 596 20.80 5.97 45.83
C GLY A 596 20.50 4.46 45.82
N GLU A 597 19.25 4.03 45.63
CA GLU A 597 18.87 2.60 45.63
C GLU A 597 18.81 1.97 44.23
N ALA A 598 19.58 0.90 43.95
CA ALA A 598 19.68 0.29 42.61
C ALA A 598 18.30 0.06 41.93
N PRO A 599 18.11 0.53 40.67
CA PRO A 599 16.86 0.32 39.94
C PRO A 599 16.76 -1.15 39.53
N TYR A 600 15.56 -1.69 39.51
CA TYR A 600 15.31 -3.07 39.09
C TYR A 600 13.95 -3.19 38.41
N GLY A 601 13.73 -4.33 37.77
CA GLY A 601 12.49 -4.64 37.10
C GLY A 601 12.70 -5.56 35.90
N LEU A 602 11.86 -5.41 34.87
CA LEU A 602 11.81 -6.30 33.71
C LEU A 602 11.82 -5.48 32.40
N HIS A 603 12.29 -6.08 31.31
CA HIS A 603 12.28 -5.47 29.98
C HIS A 603 11.87 -6.52 28.95
N PHE A 604 10.79 -6.25 28.22
CA PHE A 604 10.22 -7.12 27.18
C PHE A 604 10.19 -6.44 25.82
N LEU A 605 10.00 -7.26 24.80
CA LEU A 605 9.71 -6.87 23.42
C LEU A 605 8.37 -7.48 23.03
N GLN A 606 7.55 -6.72 22.32
CA GLN A 606 6.46 -7.29 21.53
C GLN A 606 6.75 -7.06 20.05
N TRP A 607 6.65 -8.13 19.28
CA TRP A 607 6.69 -8.10 17.82
C TRP A 607 5.28 -7.89 17.30
N THR A 608 5.06 -6.83 16.52
CA THR A 608 3.71 -6.50 16.02
C THR A 608 3.15 -7.65 15.17
N SER A 609 4.00 -8.28 14.36
CA SER A 609 3.69 -9.49 13.58
C SER A 609 4.91 -10.39 13.50
N SER A 610 4.69 -11.70 13.31
CA SER A 610 5.71 -12.69 12.99
C SER A 610 6.30 -12.48 11.61
N LEU A 611 5.55 -11.80 10.73
CA LEU A 611 5.93 -11.46 9.37
C LEU A 611 6.75 -10.16 9.38
N HIS A 612 7.95 -10.20 8.82
CA HIS A 612 8.94 -9.12 8.95
C HIS A 612 8.44 -7.74 8.52
N ASP A 613 7.74 -7.69 7.40
CA ASP A 613 7.31 -6.44 6.76
C ASP A 613 5.97 -5.92 7.31
N ASN A 614 5.29 -6.69 8.17
CA ASN A 614 4.01 -6.30 8.75
C ASN A 614 4.21 -5.58 10.09
N ASP A 615 3.57 -4.41 10.21
CA ASP A 615 3.61 -3.55 11.39
C ASP A 615 2.36 -2.62 11.39
N TRP A 616 2.28 -1.70 12.35
CA TRP A 616 1.09 -0.85 12.59
C TRP A 616 0.56 -0.12 11.35
N GLN A 617 1.41 0.25 10.38
CA GLN A 617 1.01 1.00 9.18
C GLN A 617 0.34 0.17 8.07
N ASN A 618 0.45 -1.15 8.09
CA ASN A 618 0.01 -2.00 6.96
C ASN A 618 -0.77 -3.25 7.38
N MET A 619 -0.93 -3.52 8.68
CA MET A 619 -1.80 -4.59 9.18
C MET A 619 -3.28 -4.19 9.16
N PRO A 620 -4.21 -5.14 8.93
CA PRO A 620 -5.64 -4.89 9.03
C PRO A 620 -6.03 -4.50 10.46
N LEU A 621 -7.18 -3.83 10.62
CA LEU A 621 -7.62 -3.30 11.93
C LEU A 621 -7.71 -4.39 13.00
N GLU A 622 -8.35 -5.50 12.67
CA GLU A 622 -8.51 -6.66 13.56
C GLU A 622 -7.18 -7.15 14.15
N ASP A 623 -6.15 -7.27 13.33
CA ASP A 623 -4.82 -7.71 13.76
C ASP A 623 -4.11 -6.68 14.62
N ARG A 624 -4.24 -5.39 14.26
CA ARG A 624 -3.68 -4.30 15.06
C ARG A 624 -4.34 -4.24 16.45
N VAL A 625 -5.64 -4.49 16.52
CA VAL A 625 -6.39 -4.56 17.78
C VAL A 625 -5.87 -5.71 18.63
N VAL A 626 -5.69 -6.91 18.08
CA VAL A 626 -5.10 -8.05 18.80
C VAL A 626 -3.71 -7.70 19.36
N ALA A 627 -2.84 -7.07 18.57
CA ALA A 627 -1.53 -6.64 19.04
C ALA A 627 -1.63 -5.66 20.23
N MET A 628 -2.55 -4.69 20.18
CA MET A 628 -2.79 -3.75 21.28
C MET A 628 -3.37 -4.43 22.52
N GLN A 629 -4.27 -5.41 22.35
CA GLN A 629 -4.81 -6.22 23.45
C GLN A 629 -3.70 -6.97 24.20
N ARG A 630 -2.69 -7.47 23.49
CA ARG A 630 -1.57 -8.17 24.14
C ARG A 630 -0.66 -7.25 24.95
N LEU A 631 -0.46 -6.01 24.50
CA LEU A 631 0.20 -4.97 25.33
C LEU A 631 -0.59 -4.68 26.59
N ALA A 632 -1.91 -4.49 26.46
CA ALA A 632 -2.81 -4.25 27.57
C ALA A 632 -2.78 -5.41 28.58
N ALA A 633 -2.81 -6.66 28.11
CA ALA A 633 -2.75 -7.83 28.99
C ALA A 633 -1.44 -7.89 29.79
N LEU A 634 -0.28 -7.69 29.14
CA LEU A 634 1.01 -7.64 29.85
C LEU A 634 1.08 -6.48 30.85
N GLU A 635 0.62 -5.29 30.46
CA GLU A 635 0.61 -4.11 31.33
C GLU A 635 -0.22 -4.37 32.60
N LYS A 636 -1.43 -4.93 32.45
CA LYS A 636 -2.30 -5.32 33.57
C LYS A 636 -1.59 -6.29 34.51
N LYS A 637 -0.95 -7.31 33.93
CA LYS A 637 -0.27 -8.36 34.70
C LYS A 637 0.85 -7.77 35.55
N LEU A 638 1.69 -6.94 34.94
CA LEU A 638 2.83 -6.30 35.62
C LEU A 638 2.39 -5.35 36.74
N LEU A 639 1.30 -4.60 36.57
CA LEU A 639 0.85 -3.63 37.57
C LEU A 639 0.11 -4.27 38.76
N HIS A 640 -0.74 -5.26 38.51
CA HIS A 640 -1.64 -5.81 39.53
C HIS A 640 -1.07 -7.00 40.32
N ASP A 641 -0.11 -7.75 39.75
CA ASP A 641 0.44 -8.98 40.35
C ASP A 641 1.87 -8.78 40.91
N SER A 642 2.26 -7.53 41.19
CA SER A 642 3.64 -7.17 41.55
C SER A 642 3.79 -6.50 42.92
N ALA A 643 2.73 -6.48 43.75
CA ALA A 643 2.71 -5.77 45.03
C ALA A 643 3.82 -6.20 46.00
N GLU A 644 4.23 -7.47 45.98
CA GLU A 644 5.30 -8.00 46.84
C GLU A 644 6.71 -7.61 46.34
N PHE A 645 6.83 -7.20 45.07
CA PHE A 645 8.11 -6.99 44.39
C PHE A 645 8.38 -5.54 44.04
N MET A 646 7.35 -4.70 43.93
CA MET A 646 7.44 -3.37 43.33
C MET A 646 6.81 -2.31 44.24
N PRO A 647 7.32 -1.07 44.24
CA PRO A 647 6.73 0.00 45.03
C PRO A 647 5.36 0.42 44.49
N PRO A 648 4.43 0.90 45.32
CA PRO A 648 3.11 1.34 44.89
C PRO A 648 3.21 2.54 43.95
N SER A 649 2.40 2.55 42.90
CA SER A 649 2.29 3.69 41.99
C SER A 649 1.47 4.80 42.65
N PRO A 650 1.89 6.08 42.57
CA PRO A 650 1.08 7.20 43.04
C PRO A 650 -0.30 7.22 42.38
N SER A 651 -1.36 7.51 43.12
CA SER A 651 -2.71 7.58 42.56
C SER A 651 -3.57 8.61 43.26
N SER A 652 -4.56 9.14 42.54
CA SER A 652 -5.63 9.94 43.11
C SER A 652 -6.73 9.09 43.76
N ASN A 653 -6.78 7.78 43.46
CA ASN A 653 -7.76 6.84 44.01
C ASN A 653 -7.14 6.01 45.15
N SER A 654 -7.74 6.08 46.35
CA SER A 654 -7.29 5.35 47.53
C SER A 654 -7.46 3.82 47.45
N GLN A 655 -8.17 3.32 46.42
CA GLN A 655 -8.30 1.89 46.14
C GLN A 655 -7.26 1.37 45.12
N ASN A 656 -6.29 2.20 44.70
CA ASN A 656 -5.34 1.77 43.68
C ASN A 656 -4.48 0.58 44.17
N LYS A 657 -4.36 -0.43 43.31
CA LYS A 657 -3.55 -1.65 43.54
C LYS A 657 -2.34 -1.73 42.61
N ASP A 658 -2.06 -0.69 41.83
CA ASP A 658 -0.94 -0.68 40.90
C ASP A 658 0.41 -0.56 41.62
N HIS A 659 1.36 -1.39 41.22
CA HIS A 659 2.74 -1.35 41.72
C HIS A 659 3.73 -1.31 40.55
N GLY A 660 4.79 -0.52 40.71
CA GLY A 660 5.81 -0.26 39.71
C GLY A 660 5.37 0.72 38.62
N PHE A 661 6.15 0.81 37.56
CA PHE A 661 5.92 1.73 36.45
C PHE A 661 6.19 1.04 35.12
N VAL A 662 5.15 0.90 34.30
CA VAL A 662 5.25 0.33 32.94
C VAL A 662 5.47 1.46 31.94
N SER A 663 6.47 1.34 31.07
CA SER A 663 6.75 2.26 29.95
C SER A 663 6.72 1.48 28.63
N ILE A 664 5.87 1.92 27.69
CA ILE A 664 5.71 1.29 26.37
C ILE A 664 6.15 2.27 25.30
N PHE A 665 7.09 1.87 24.45
CA PHE A 665 7.61 2.73 23.38
C PHE A 665 8.09 1.95 22.16
N LYS A 666 7.98 2.57 20.99
CA LYS A 666 8.46 2.05 19.71
C LYS A 666 9.56 2.95 19.17
N ASN A 667 10.62 2.36 18.63
CA ASN A 667 11.66 3.06 17.88
C ASN A 667 11.73 2.47 16.47
N TYR A 668 11.64 3.30 15.45
CA TYR A 668 11.78 2.89 14.05
C TYR A 668 12.87 3.72 13.38
N GLY A 669 13.79 3.07 12.67
CA GLY A 669 14.90 3.72 11.96
C GLY A 669 16.12 4.08 12.83
N LEU A 670 17.29 4.18 12.19
CA LEU A 670 18.60 4.33 12.84
C LEU A 670 18.69 5.59 13.73
N MET A 671 18.24 6.73 13.22
CA MET A 671 18.43 8.05 13.87
C MET A 671 17.78 8.18 15.24
N VAL A 672 16.87 7.27 15.59
CA VAL A 672 16.12 7.29 16.85
C VAL A 672 16.34 6.03 17.68
N GLY A 673 17.42 5.29 17.40
CA GLY A 673 17.80 4.10 18.13
C GLY A 673 16.99 2.85 17.76
N GLY A 674 16.45 2.79 16.54
CA GLY A 674 15.98 1.55 15.93
C GLY A 674 17.16 0.63 15.65
N SER A 675 17.15 -0.58 16.20
CA SER A 675 18.26 -1.53 16.07
C SER A 675 18.01 -2.61 15.02
N LEU A 676 16.75 -2.86 14.69
CA LEU A 676 16.31 -3.92 13.78
C LEU A 676 15.28 -3.36 12.80
N SER A 677 15.23 -3.92 11.59
CA SER A 677 14.20 -3.57 10.59
C SER A 677 12.82 -4.17 10.91
N HIS A 678 12.77 -5.34 11.56
CA HIS A 678 11.52 -5.98 11.96
C HIS A 678 10.82 -5.18 13.07
N GLY A 679 9.58 -4.78 12.81
CA GLY A 679 8.74 -3.96 13.68
C GLY A 679 8.49 -4.56 15.06
N HIS A 680 8.86 -3.80 16.10
CA HIS A 680 8.58 -4.16 17.50
C HIS A 680 8.44 -2.93 18.41
N GLN A 681 7.89 -3.14 19.60
CA GLN A 681 7.84 -2.18 20.70
C GLN A 681 8.53 -2.75 21.94
N GLN A 682 9.06 -1.86 22.77
CA GLN A 682 9.74 -2.17 24.03
C GLN A 682 8.80 -1.86 25.20
N ILE A 683 8.79 -2.77 26.18
CA ILE A 683 7.99 -2.66 27.40
C ILE A 683 8.96 -2.75 28.59
N CYS A 684 9.15 -1.65 29.30
CA CYS A 684 9.99 -1.59 30.51
C CYS A 684 9.11 -1.52 31.75
N PHE A 685 9.33 -2.42 32.71
CA PHE A 685 8.71 -2.38 34.02
C PHE A 685 9.74 -1.99 35.07
N SER A 686 9.52 -0.89 35.78
CA SER A 686 10.54 -0.22 36.59
C SER A 686 10.10 0.02 38.02
N SER A 687 11.03 -0.15 38.97
CA SER A 687 10.86 0.27 40.37
C SER A 687 11.02 1.78 40.56
N VAL A 688 11.61 2.47 39.57
CA VAL A 688 11.82 3.93 39.58
C VAL A 688 10.90 4.61 38.57
N MET A 689 10.19 5.64 39.01
CA MET A 689 9.28 6.42 38.17
C MET A 689 10.06 7.21 37.10
N PRO A 690 9.84 6.95 35.80
CA PRO A 690 10.48 7.72 34.74
C PRO A 690 10.10 9.19 34.77
N ARG A 691 11.00 10.08 34.31
CA ARG A 691 10.79 11.54 34.35
C ARG A 691 9.49 12.00 33.69
N ARG A 692 9.08 11.37 32.58
CA ARG A 692 7.80 11.72 31.91
C ARG A 692 6.60 11.48 32.82
N LEU A 693 6.55 10.33 33.51
CA LEU A 693 5.50 10.04 34.48
C LEU A 693 5.56 11.03 35.65
N GLN A 694 6.76 11.35 36.16
CA GLN A 694 6.91 12.35 37.22
C GLN A 694 6.36 13.73 36.81
N ASN A 695 6.60 14.15 35.56
CA ASN A 695 6.07 15.42 35.04
C ASN A 695 4.55 15.41 34.98
N ASN A 696 3.93 14.31 34.52
CA ASN A 696 2.48 14.16 34.49
C ASN A 696 1.88 14.16 35.89
N TRP A 697 2.50 13.44 36.83
CA TRP A 697 2.08 13.42 38.23
C TRP A 697 2.20 14.80 38.88
N ARG A 698 3.31 15.48 38.67
CA ARG A 698 3.52 16.85 39.14
C ARG A 698 2.48 17.81 38.55
N PHE A 699 2.20 17.71 37.26
CA PHE A 699 1.17 18.50 36.60
C PHE A 699 -0.19 18.30 37.27
N PHE A 700 -0.56 17.04 37.52
CA PHE A 700 -1.78 16.70 38.24
C PHE A 700 -1.81 17.27 39.66
N GLN A 701 -0.71 17.16 40.43
CA GLN A 701 -0.65 17.72 41.78
C GLN A 701 -0.77 19.25 41.81
N GLU A 702 -0.20 19.94 40.82
CA GLU A 702 -0.24 21.39 40.72
C GLU A 702 -1.59 21.93 40.20
N ARG A 703 -2.26 21.17 39.32
CA ARG A 703 -3.46 21.65 38.59
C ARG A 703 -4.77 20.99 39.03
N GLY A 704 -4.71 19.82 39.67
CA GLY A 704 -5.89 19.02 40.04
C GLY A 704 -6.58 18.32 38.85
N GLU A 705 -5.98 18.33 37.66
CA GLU A 705 -6.48 17.65 36.46
C GLU A 705 -5.35 16.91 35.74
N VAL A 706 -5.67 15.82 35.04
CA VAL A 706 -4.68 15.04 34.29
C VAL A 706 -4.25 15.76 33.02
N PHE A 707 -3.06 15.44 32.49
CA PHE A 707 -2.50 16.19 31.37
C PHE A 707 -3.32 16.09 30.07
N SER A 708 -3.84 14.90 29.73
CA SER A 708 -4.70 14.73 28.56
C SER A 708 -6.00 15.54 28.65
N GLN A 709 -6.60 15.62 29.84
CA GLN A 709 -7.81 16.44 30.09
C GLN A 709 -7.55 17.91 29.84
N TYR A 710 -6.41 18.41 30.31
CA TYR A 710 -5.97 19.77 30.01
C TYR A 710 -5.81 19.97 28.49
N LEU A 711 -5.17 19.03 27.78
CA LEU A 711 -4.98 19.16 26.33
C LEU A 711 -6.28 19.09 25.53
N LEU A 712 -7.23 18.22 25.91
CA LEU A 712 -8.53 18.17 25.24
C LEU A 712 -9.31 19.49 25.38
N ARG A 713 -9.11 20.22 26.47
CA ARG A 713 -9.74 21.53 26.71
C ARG A 713 -9.01 22.67 26.01
N GLU A 714 -7.68 22.68 26.07
CA GLU A 714 -6.86 23.84 25.72
C GLU A 714 -6.23 23.76 24.33
N ASN A 715 -6.11 22.57 23.73
CA ASN A 715 -5.53 22.44 22.40
C ASN A 715 -6.52 22.98 21.35
N PRO A 716 -6.12 23.95 20.51
CA PRO A 716 -7.05 24.58 19.58
C PRO A 716 -7.65 23.62 18.54
N ASP A 717 -8.93 23.78 18.22
CA ASP A 717 -9.67 22.95 17.25
C ASP A 717 -8.99 22.92 15.87
N ASN A 718 -8.42 24.05 15.45
CA ASN A 718 -7.69 24.15 14.18
C ASN A 718 -6.42 23.29 14.14
N LEU A 719 -5.97 22.72 15.26
CA LEU A 719 -4.85 21.77 15.33
C LEU A 719 -5.29 20.29 15.46
N VAL A 720 -6.59 20.01 15.47
CA VAL A 720 -7.13 18.64 15.47
C VAL A 720 -6.95 17.99 14.10
N ILE A 721 -6.15 16.94 14.00
CA ILE A 721 -5.90 16.23 12.74
C ILE A 721 -7.12 15.38 12.38
N LYS A 722 -7.54 14.49 13.28
CA LYS A 722 -8.62 13.52 13.04
C LYS A 722 -9.25 13.08 14.36
N ASP A 723 -10.57 12.94 14.36
CA ASP A 723 -11.34 12.42 15.48
C ASP A 723 -11.81 10.99 15.16
N TYR A 724 -11.49 10.04 16.04
CA TYR A 724 -11.81 8.61 15.90
C TYR A 724 -12.99 8.19 16.79
N GLY A 725 -13.80 9.14 17.26
CA GLY A 725 -14.88 8.87 18.22
C GLY A 725 -14.35 8.92 19.65
N GLU A 726 -13.63 7.90 20.09
CA GLU A 726 -13.14 7.75 21.48
C GLU A 726 -11.75 8.38 21.71
N ALA A 727 -11.01 8.65 20.63
CA ALA A 727 -9.69 9.28 20.68
C ALA A 727 -9.57 10.35 19.61
N VAL A 728 -8.68 11.31 19.82
CA VAL A 728 -8.44 12.42 18.87
C VAL A 728 -6.95 12.61 18.63
N LEU A 729 -6.54 12.63 17.36
CA LEU A 729 -5.17 12.90 16.94
C LEU A 729 -5.02 14.41 16.69
N VAL A 730 -4.01 15.02 17.31
CA VAL A 730 -3.80 16.47 17.29
C VAL A 730 -2.34 16.81 17.05
N VAL A 731 -2.08 18.00 16.50
CA VAL A 731 -0.80 18.69 16.68
C VAL A 731 -0.88 19.47 17.99
N PRO A 732 0.00 19.24 18.97
CA PRO A 732 0.01 20.05 20.18
C PRO A 732 0.46 21.48 19.85
N TYR A 733 -0.21 22.49 20.43
CA TYR A 733 0.15 23.90 20.22
C TYR A 733 1.59 24.25 20.64
N PHE A 734 2.23 23.41 21.46
CA PHE A 734 3.63 23.48 21.87
C PHE A 734 4.53 22.51 21.10
N MET A 735 4.26 22.31 19.81
CA MET A 735 5.01 21.43 18.93
C MET A 735 6.52 21.76 18.93
N LYS A 736 7.34 20.83 19.43
CA LYS A 736 8.81 21.01 19.58
C LYS A 736 9.61 20.74 18.30
N ARG A 737 9.02 20.05 17.33
CA ARG A 737 9.60 19.72 16.02
C ARG A 737 8.47 19.46 15.01
N PRO A 738 8.66 19.72 13.70
CA PRO A 738 7.65 19.45 12.70
C PRO A 738 7.08 18.03 12.80
N TYR A 739 5.77 17.91 12.62
CA TYR A 739 5.04 16.65 12.64
C TYR A 739 5.04 15.88 13.97
N TYR A 740 5.49 16.49 15.07
CA TYR A 740 5.18 15.98 16.40
C TYR A 740 3.66 16.06 16.62
N THR A 741 3.05 14.91 16.87
CA THR A 741 1.61 14.77 17.10
C THR A 741 1.31 13.97 18.34
N MET A 742 0.09 14.13 18.85
CA MET A 742 -0.40 13.44 20.04
C MET A 742 -1.76 12.81 19.75
N LEU A 743 -1.98 11.57 20.18
CA LEU A 743 -3.29 10.94 20.21
C LEU A 743 -3.80 10.95 21.65
N LEU A 744 -4.91 11.63 21.88
CA LEU A 744 -5.51 11.82 23.20
C LEU A 744 -6.75 10.94 23.32
N LEU A 745 -6.83 10.14 24.39
CA LEU A 745 -8.07 9.44 24.72
C LEU A 745 -9.07 10.41 25.36
N LYS A 746 -10.34 10.35 24.95
CA LYS A 746 -11.37 11.26 25.46
C LYS A 746 -11.84 10.92 26.87
N ASP A 747 -11.93 9.63 27.23
CA ASP A 747 -12.14 9.22 28.62
C ASP A 747 -10.83 9.34 29.41
N THR A 748 -10.62 10.52 30.00
CA THR A 748 -9.41 10.83 30.75
C THR A 748 -9.34 10.16 32.12
N SER A 749 -10.37 9.39 32.51
CA SER A 749 -10.31 8.55 33.70
C SER A 749 -9.41 7.33 33.52
N LYS A 750 -9.15 6.92 32.27
CA LYS A 750 -8.24 5.82 31.95
C LYS A 750 -6.80 6.25 32.15
N GLN A 751 -6.06 5.42 32.89
CA GLN A 751 -4.64 5.60 33.17
C GLN A 751 -3.76 4.64 32.36
N TYR A 752 -4.30 3.49 31.96
CA TYR A 752 -3.56 2.37 31.41
C TYR A 752 -4.31 1.72 30.23
N LEU A 753 -3.58 1.06 29.32
CA LEU A 753 -4.16 0.39 28.14
C LEU A 753 -5.18 -0.70 28.53
N HIS A 754 -4.92 -1.43 29.62
CA HIS A 754 -5.81 -2.51 30.07
C HIS A 754 -7.17 -2.06 30.60
N GLN A 755 -7.41 -0.75 30.68
CA GLN A 755 -8.67 -0.17 31.13
C GLN A 755 -9.57 0.23 29.95
N LEU A 756 -9.05 0.16 28.71
CA LEU A 756 -9.79 0.52 27.52
C LEU A 756 -10.88 -0.50 27.20
N SER A 757 -12.03 0.01 26.77
CA SER A 757 -13.08 -0.74 26.10
C SER A 757 -12.68 -1.07 24.65
N ASP A 758 -13.44 -1.95 24.00
CA ASP A 758 -13.17 -2.34 22.61
C ASP A 758 -13.21 -1.13 21.65
N ALA A 759 -14.17 -0.23 21.81
CA ALA A 759 -14.28 0.99 21.00
C ALA A 759 -13.10 1.95 21.20
N GLU A 760 -12.66 2.13 22.45
CA GLU A 760 -11.47 2.93 22.77
C GLU A 760 -10.21 2.30 22.19
N LEU A 761 -10.12 0.97 22.23
CA LEU A 761 -9.00 0.21 21.70
C LEU A 761 -8.89 0.32 20.17
N GLU A 762 -10.01 0.19 19.46
CA GLU A 762 -10.10 0.42 18.02
C GLU A 762 -9.70 1.85 17.65
N ALA A 763 -10.21 2.86 18.37
CA ALA A 763 -9.90 4.26 18.14
C ALA A 763 -8.40 4.55 18.34
N VAL A 764 -7.81 4.05 19.43
CA VAL A 764 -6.37 4.16 19.69
C VAL A 764 -5.55 3.47 18.59
N THR A 765 -5.98 2.28 18.18
CA THR A 765 -5.30 1.48 17.15
C THR A 765 -5.33 2.14 15.77
N ASN A 766 -6.45 2.76 15.39
CA ASN A 766 -6.54 3.56 14.17
C ASN A 766 -5.71 4.82 14.24
N GLY A 767 -5.69 5.51 15.39
CA GLY A 767 -4.81 6.66 15.59
C GLY A 767 -3.32 6.33 15.46
N TRP A 768 -2.87 5.18 15.98
CA TRP A 768 -1.50 4.67 15.76
C TRP A 768 -1.21 4.39 14.29
N HIS A 769 -2.12 3.69 13.61
CA HIS A 769 -1.99 3.37 12.19
C HIS A 769 -1.85 4.61 11.32
N ASP A 770 -2.78 5.56 11.44
CA ASP A 770 -2.82 6.77 10.63
C ASP A 770 -1.60 7.65 10.91
N ALA A 771 -1.24 7.86 12.18
CA ALA A 771 -0.07 8.67 12.53
C ALA A 771 1.23 8.05 12.00
N ILE A 772 1.43 6.74 12.14
CA ILE A 772 2.65 6.05 11.67
C ILE A 772 2.70 6.05 10.13
N ARG A 773 1.59 5.70 9.46
CA ARG A 773 1.49 5.72 7.99
C ARG A 773 1.80 7.10 7.43
N ALA A 774 1.24 8.16 8.02
CA ALA A 774 1.53 9.52 7.60
C ALA A 774 3.00 9.90 7.82
N MET A 775 3.61 9.55 8.96
CA MET A 775 5.05 9.80 9.18
C MET A 775 5.93 9.10 8.13
N LEU A 776 5.61 7.86 7.76
CA LEU A 776 6.35 7.11 6.74
C LEU A 776 6.24 7.74 5.34
N VAL A 777 5.13 8.41 5.03
CA VAL A 777 4.94 9.17 3.78
C VAL A 777 5.64 10.53 3.83
N ILE A 778 5.59 11.22 4.97
CA ILE A 778 6.10 12.59 5.13
C ILE A 778 7.63 12.62 5.15
N MET A 779 8.26 11.68 5.86
CA MET A 779 9.71 11.69 6.09
C MET A 779 10.52 11.72 4.78
N PRO A 780 10.26 10.87 3.77
CA PRO A 780 10.97 10.92 2.49
C PRO A 780 10.74 12.23 1.73
N LYS A 781 9.52 12.79 1.78
CA LYS A 781 9.17 14.04 1.09
C LYS A 781 9.97 15.25 1.60
N ILE A 782 10.37 15.23 2.86
CA ILE A 782 11.24 16.27 3.44
C ILE A 782 12.74 15.91 3.36
N GLY A 783 13.10 14.92 2.53
CA GLY A 783 14.49 14.51 2.29
C GLY A 783 15.13 13.74 3.45
N ARG A 784 14.34 13.08 4.30
CA ARG A 784 14.83 12.33 5.47
C ARG A 784 14.45 10.86 5.39
N ALA A 785 15.36 9.99 5.83
CA ALA A 785 15.06 8.59 6.05
C ALA A 785 14.00 8.44 7.15
N ALA A 786 13.06 7.50 6.98
CA ALA A 786 12.02 7.25 7.97
C ALA A 786 12.63 6.86 9.33
N ALA A 787 12.41 7.71 10.32
CA ALA A 787 12.86 7.52 11.68
C ALA A 787 11.91 8.21 12.66
N TYR A 788 11.35 7.48 13.63
CA TYR A 788 10.39 8.03 14.60
C TYR A 788 10.35 7.24 15.90
N ASN A 789 9.91 7.89 16.98
CA ASN A 789 9.52 7.23 18.21
C ASN A 789 8.00 7.31 18.41
N VAL A 790 7.41 6.26 18.97
CA VAL A 790 6.06 6.31 19.55
C VAL A 790 6.19 6.08 21.05
N ILE A 791 5.59 6.93 21.87
CA ILE A 791 5.63 6.82 23.32
C ILE A 791 4.21 6.74 23.85
N THR A 792 3.92 5.70 24.63
CA THR A 792 2.68 5.60 25.41
C THR A 792 2.89 6.29 26.74
N SER A 793 2.11 7.35 26.99
CA SER A 793 2.08 8.05 28.26
C SER A 793 0.90 7.57 29.08
N ASN A 794 1.14 6.47 29.79
CA ASN A 794 0.25 5.85 30.77
C ASN A 794 0.62 6.25 32.21
N GLY A 795 -0.18 5.80 33.17
CA GLY A 795 0.09 5.94 34.59
C GLY A 795 -0.28 7.29 35.22
N PRO A 796 0.30 7.61 36.39
CA PRO A 796 -0.20 8.66 37.26
C PRO A 796 -0.15 10.05 36.62
N GLY A 797 -1.29 10.76 36.64
CA GLY A 797 -1.43 12.13 36.16
C GLY A 797 -1.49 12.31 34.64
N ALA A 798 -1.40 11.24 33.85
CA ALA A 798 -1.34 11.32 32.39
C ALA A 798 -2.74 11.45 31.74
N GLY A 799 -3.69 10.59 32.14
CA GLY A 799 -4.99 10.42 31.49
C GLY A 799 -4.90 9.78 30.10
N LEU A 800 -4.00 8.80 29.96
CA LEU A 800 -3.63 8.03 28.76
C LEU A 800 -3.59 8.81 27.43
N TYR A 801 -2.38 9.01 26.92
CA TYR A 801 -2.17 9.58 25.58
C TYR A 801 -0.92 9.00 24.92
N PHE A 802 -0.76 9.25 23.63
CA PHE A 802 0.36 8.75 22.83
C PHE A 802 1.06 9.90 22.13
N GLU A 803 2.38 9.86 22.07
CA GLU A 803 3.20 10.85 21.36
C GLU A 803 3.88 10.20 20.16
N PHE A 804 3.76 10.82 18.98
CA PHE A 804 4.46 10.41 17.76
C PHE A 804 5.53 11.45 17.43
N LEU A 805 6.78 11.01 17.46
CA LEU A 805 7.97 11.87 17.45
C LEU A 805 8.86 11.55 16.25
N PRO A 806 8.53 12.03 15.04
CA PRO A 806 9.38 11.83 13.88
C PRO A 806 10.68 12.64 13.97
N TYR A 807 11.76 12.10 13.42
CA TYR A 807 13.09 12.73 13.41
C TYR A 807 13.23 13.77 12.28
N THR A 808 12.40 14.80 12.34
CA THR A 808 12.24 15.78 11.24
C THR A 808 13.30 16.88 11.22
N GLN A 809 14.00 17.10 12.34
CA GLN A 809 15.09 18.04 12.46
C GLN A 809 16.15 17.53 13.45
N GLU A 810 17.39 17.97 13.26
CA GLU A 810 18.47 17.72 14.21
C GLU A 810 18.23 18.47 15.53
N THR A 811 18.75 17.93 16.64
CA THR A 811 18.76 18.61 17.94
C THR A 811 20.04 19.43 18.05
N GLY A 812 19.92 20.76 18.13
CA GLY A 812 21.05 21.69 18.21
C GLY A 812 21.41 22.09 19.63
N GLY A 813 22.39 23.00 19.76
CA GLY A 813 22.86 23.49 21.07
C GLY A 813 21.80 24.26 21.87
N LEU A 814 20.83 24.91 21.21
CA LEU A 814 19.72 25.60 21.89
C LEU A 814 18.78 24.60 22.58
N GLU A 815 18.46 23.51 21.89
CA GLU A 815 17.62 22.44 22.44
C GLU A 815 18.30 21.77 23.64
N GLN A 816 19.64 21.65 23.62
CA GLN A 816 20.43 21.16 24.76
C GLN A 816 20.37 22.10 25.99
N LEU A 817 20.07 23.39 25.78
CA LEU A 817 19.82 24.35 26.87
C LEU A 817 18.37 24.34 27.36
N GLY A 818 17.50 23.52 26.75
CA GLY A 818 16.07 23.46 27.06
C GLY A 818 15.19 24.44 26.26
N LEU A 819 15.75 25.16 25.29
CA LEU A 819 15.01 26.06 24.39
C LEU A 819 14.79 25.37 23.03
N TRP A 820 13.54 25.30 22.58
CA TRP A 820 13.19 24.56 21.35
C TRP A 820 12.91 25.49 20.19
N VAL A 821 13.59 25.29 19.05
CA VAL A 821 13.27 25.95 17.78
C VAL A 821 12.61 24.95 16.85
N CYS A 822 11.29 25.07 16.67
CA CYS A 822 10.56 24.24 15.72
C CYS A 822 10.61 24.87 14.32
N GLN A 823 11.05 24.08 13.32
CA GLN A 823 11.17 24.54 11.92
C GLN A 823 9.84 24.52 11.15
N GLY A 824 8.71 24.27 11.81
CA GLY A 824 7.40 24.14 11.18
C GLY A 824 6.30 24.81 12.00
N ASN A 825 5.28 25.30 11.31
CA ASN A 825 4.09 25.88 11.91
C ASN A 825 3.09 24.78 12.29
N PRO A 826 2.53 24.77 13.52
CA PRO A 826 1.53 23.78 13.93
C PRO A 826 0.30 23.71 13.01
N ASN A 827 -0.17 24.85 12.48
CA ASN A 827 -1.33 24.89 11.57
C ASN A 827 -1.02 24.22 10.24
N ASP A 828 0.12 24.55 9.65
CA ASP A 828 0.54 23.99 8.37
C ASP A 828 0.74 22.47 8.50
N VAL A 829 1.33 22.03 9.61
CA VAL A 829 1.48 20.61 9.93
C VAL A 829 0.12 19.92 10.09
N ALA A 830 -0.81 20.51 10.86
CA ALA A 830 -2.15 19.94 11.04
C ALA A 830 -2.91 19.84 9.71
N ASN A 831 -2.84 20.89 8.89
CA ASN A 831 -3.45 20.90 7.56
C ASN A 831 -2.82 19.86 6.63
N HIS A 832 -1.49 19.71 6.65
CA HIS A 832 -0.81 18.70 5.84
C HIS A 832 -1.18 17.28 6.29
N PHE A 833 -1.28 17.00 7.60
CA PHE A 833 -1.78 15.72 8.07
C PHE A 833 -3.22 15.45 7.62
N ARG A 834 -4.12 16.45 7.71
CA ARG A 834 -5.50 16.31 7.21
C ARG A 834 -5.54 16.00 5.72
N GLN A 835 -4.67 16.61 4.91
CA GLN A 835 -4.58 16.34 3.47
C GLN A 835 -3.99 14.95 3.14
N LEU A 836 -3.31 14.30 4.09
CA LEU A 836 -2.75 12.97 3.91
C LEU A 836 -3.65 11.86 4.44
N LEU A 837 -4.50 12.16 5.42
CA LEU A 837 -5.37 11.22 6.12
C LEU A 837 -6.84 11.30 5.72
N ASN A 838 -7.25 12.42 5.11
CA ASN A 838 -8.39 12.49 4.21
C ASN A 838 -7.83 12.17 2.84
#